data_AF-A0A418MWP7-F1
#
_entry.id   AF-A0A418MWP7-F1
#
_cell.length_a   1.000
_cell.length_b   1.000
_cell.length_c   1.000
_cell.angle_alpha   90.00
_cell.angle_beta   90.00
_cell.angle_gamma   90.00
#
_symmetry.space_group_name_H-M   'P 1'
#
loop_
_entity.id
_entity.type
_entity.pdbx_description
1 polymer ?
#
loop_
_entity_poly.entity_id
_entity_poly.type
_entity_poly.pdbx_seq_one_letter_code
_entity_poly.pdbx_strand_id
1 'polypeptide(L)'
;MKGNRPHPHSAPTPPAEAAPTERPDGRISRRALSTLGMAGAALAGGALLTPTAARAEPTAPRGRSPQALGGAADVASVAELRTTAGTADGQRIELAGYHADRHGLGGGELFWDADSTDPDNGGTVFAVTGTSTGRWRRPVRNRLDLSWFGWTGAGTSDDSDRLQAAVDALPTGGIVEIGPGKVRIEQTVSVQGVPVILQGAGVTDTLDYATQLVVATGAADGIRLVGVRGGGLRDLQVRGEGLTGGYLLATQRSGAESSFSNYMFSFANVRFRDGYNGLALRACNSIRFVNCVWNGFNGEHVILLNGVGDTSRADPVEFVQCGIAAGTGNNDTDNLVIDGLGGSIKFIATAILFGRHGLWLRNTTGQAAPKFVYFEGGGFENGHGVPVLLEAGAQAQFANTYISGDNDDDAVRIGAGFTGSATFSNSVIRGCGRHGIDIGSTRVTVTGCLIGNNGRTAHPTFARTVAGIADNGSGGVRITTTAPHRWDSGDRITVSGVTGSTEANGKWRITVVSPTAFDLVGVNFSNPYGGGGSAHRHGAGINIRSTASRVVIVGNAIGGLADGINRQDHGIVCDAADVLVADNDLAGNTVGAYQITGNESAQTRFVGNKGVPQFDGWLTARLDGTVGNGLVDFGNHLYLDGQRIRVVKVTRRLAAGTCTVRLDVDGTPAGSAGLAANTTLQATTLASPFAVDGTDTPRRLRLRIANATAAEGLEVQFAYQLVS
;
A
#
# COMPACT_ATOMS: atom_id res chain seq x y z
N MET A 1 17.27 59.11 51.31
CA MET A 1 16.86 58.60 49.98
C MET A 1 16.94 57.08 50.02
N LYS A 2 15.84 56.42 49.66
CA LYS A 2 15.39 55.15 50.23
C LYS A 2 16.30 53.96 49.87
N GLY A 3 16.73 53.27 50.92
CA GLY A 3 17.55 52.05 50.86
C GLY A 3 16.73 50.77 50.95
N ASN A 4 17.41 49.69 50.56
CA ASN A 4 17.07 48.28 50.72
C ASN A 4 16.56 47.91 52.11
N ARG A 5 15.53 47.04 52.13
CA ARG A 5 15.31 45.92 53.09
C ARG A 5 14.16 45.00 52.60
N PRO A 6 14.04 43.76 53.12
CA PRO A 6 14.03 42.54 52.30
C PRO A 6 12.68 41.81 52.21
N HIS A 7 12.62 40.84 51.30
CA HIS A 7 11.56 39.84 51.14
C HIS A 7 11.32 39.00 52.40
N PRO A 8 10.05 38.70 52.76
CA PRO A 8 9.70 37.55 53.59
C PRO A 8 9.36 36.32 52.73
N HIS A 9 9.80 35.16 53.21
CA HIS A 9 9.54 33.83 52.67
C HIS A 9 8.04 33.50 52.61
N SER A 10 7.61 32.89 51.49
CA SER A 10 6.38 32.10 51.40
C SER A 10 6.73 30.66 51.01
N ALA A 11 6.16 29.71 51.74
CA ALA A 11 6.37 28.26 51.65
C ALA A 11 6.03 27.66 50.27
N PRO A 12 6.59 26.48 49.90
CA PRO A 12 6.35 25.86 48.60
C PRO A 12 4.92 25.29 48.52
N THR A 13 4.24 25.65 47.43
CA THR A 13 2.99 25.04 46.97
C THR A 13 3.32 23.66 46.37
N PRO A 14 2.57 22.58 46.67
CA PRO A 14 2.80 21.28 46.04
C PRO A 14 2.50 21.35 44.52
N PRO A 15 3.21 20.57 43.69
CA PRO A 15 3.02 20.62 42.24
C PRO A 15 1.63 20.09 41.87
N ALA A 16 0.98 20.80 40.95
CA ALA A 16 -0.28 20.41 40.34
C ALA A 16 -0.13 19.05 39.64
N GLU A 17 -1.06 18.14 39.89
CA GLU A 17 -1.22 16.91 39.12
C GLU A 17 -1.35 17.24 37.63
N ALA A 18 -0.49 16.63 36.82
CA ALA A 18 -0.57 16.70 35.38
C ALA A 18 -1.86 16.01 34.91
N ALA A 19 -2.76 16.77 34.30
CA ALA A 19 -3.86 16.22 33.53
C ALA A 19 -3.31 15.27 32.44
N PRO A 20 -3.93 14.11 32.20
CA PRO A 20 -3.45 13.18 31.19
C PRO A 20 -3.52 13.83 29.81
N THR A 21 -2.38 13.88 29.13
CA THR A 21 -2.29 14.29 27.73
C THR A 21 -3.02 13.24 26.88
N GLU A 22 -4.24 13.55 26.43
CA GLU A 22 -4.87 12.81 25.35
C GLU A 22 -3.95 12.86 24.12
N ARG A 23 -3.47 11.69 23.69
CA ARG A 23 -2.82 11.56 22.38
C ARG A 23 -3.86 11.92 21.31
N PRO A 24 -3.52 12.71 20.29
CA PRO A 24 -4.46 13.00 19.21
C PRO A 24 -4.95 11.70 18.58
N ASP A 25 -6.27 11.56 18.50
CA ASP A 25 -6.97 10.38 18.01
C ASP A 25 -6.48 10.05 16.58
N GLY A 26 -5.66 9.00 16.47
CA GLY A 26 -4.91 8.60 15.28
C GLY A 26 -5.76 7.96 14.18
N ARG A 27 -6.81 8.66 13.77
CA ARG A 27 -7.88 8.23 12.87
C ARG A 27 -7.77 8.95 11.52
N ILE A 28 -8.23 8.32 10.43
CA ILE A 28 -8.38 9.04 9.15
C ILE A 28 -9.34 10.22 9.36
N SER A 29 -8.83 11.45 9.30
CA SER A 29 -9.66 12.65 9.30
C SER A 29 -10.24 12.91 7.91
N ARG A 30 -11.40 13.61 7.82
CA ARG A 30 -11.99 14.03 6.52
C ARG A 30 -11.00 14.83 5.66
N ARG A 31 -10.05 15.54 6.28
CA ARG A 31 -9.01 16.30 5.57
C ARG A 31 -7.99 15.39 4.88
N ALA A 32 -7.59 14.28 5.50
CA ALA A 32 -6.66 13.31 4.91
C ALA A 32 -7.24 12.61 3.67
N LEU A 33 -8.57 12.43 3.60
CA LEU A 33 -9.22 11.86 2.42
C LEU A 33 -9.30 12.88 1.25
N SER A 34 -9.47 14.17 1.58
CA SER A 34 -9.55 15.24 0.57
C SER A 34 -8.24 15.55 -0.16
N THR A 35 -7.09 15.27 0.47
CA THR A 35 -5.76 15.49 -0.14
C THR A 35 -5.38 14.42 -1.15
N LEU A 36 -5.89 13.19 -1.02
CA LEU A 36 -5.63 12.07 -1.93
C LEU A 36 -6.66 11.95 -3.08
N GLY A 37 -7.86 12.51 -2.90
CA GLY A 37 -8.94 12.45 -3.91
C GLY A 37 -8.85 13.49 -5.03
N MET A 38 -8.06 14.55 -4.88
CA MET A 38 -8.06 15.69 -5.82
C MET A 38 -7.02 15.60 -6.95
N ALA A 39 -6.02 14.72 -6.87
CA ALA A 39 -4.96 14.63 -7.89
C ALA A 39 -5.33 13.77 -9.12
N GLY A 40 -6.39 12.95 -9.04
CA GLY A 40 -6.82 12.05 -10.13
C GLY A 40 -8.22 12.30 -10.69
N ALA A 41 -9.00 13.24 -10.13
CA ALA A 41 -10.42 13.43 -10.45
C ALA A 41 -10.69 14.44 -11.58
N ALA A 42 -9.88 14.42 -12.65
CA ALA A 42 -10.17 15.13 -13.89
C ALA A 42 -10.57 14.16 -15.02
N LEU A 43 -11.49 13.22 -14.74
CA LEU A 43 -12.12 12.40 -15.78
C LEU A 43 -13.64 12.34 -15.57
N ALA A 44 -14.34 12.97 -16.52
CA ALA A 44 -15.71 12.75 -16.98
C ALA A 44 -16.89 12.86 -16.00
N GLY A 45 -17.49 14.06 -15.94
CA GLY A 45 -18.92 14.26 -16.25
C GLY A 45 -20.01 13.69 -15.34
N GLY A 46 -19.70 13.10 -14.19
CA GLY A 46 -20.69 12.69 -13.19
C GLY A 46 -20.79 13.70 -12.07
N ALA A 47 -21.97 14.27 -11.83
CA ALA A 47 -22.22 15.18 -10.71
C ALA A 47 -21.72 14.56 -9.39
N LEU A 48 -20.76 15.21 -8.74
CA LEU A 48 -20.37 14.96 -7.36
C LEU A 48 -21.63 15.13 -6.50
N LEU A 49 -22.23 14.01 -6.07
CA LEU A 49 -23.27 14.02 -5.05
C LEU A 49 -22.59 14.43 -3.74
N THR A 50 -22.56 15.73 -3.48
CA THR A 50 -22.31 16.25 -2.13
C THR A 50 -23.34 15.64 -1.19
N PRO A 51 -22.95 14.89 -0.15
CA PRO A 51 -23.90 14.48 0.86
C PRO A 51 -24.29 15.74 1.62
N THR A 52 -25.50 16.24 1.38
CA THR A 52 -26.15 17.17 2.31
C THR A 52 -26.33 16.40 3.61
N ALA A 53 -25.42 16.59 4.56
CA ALA A 53 -25.71 16.34 5.96
C ALA A 53 -26.85 17.29 6.32
N ALA A 54 -28.09 16.83 6.14
CA ALA A 54 -29.23 17.50 6.70
C ALA A 54 -28.98 17.55 8.21
N ARG A 55 -28.75 18.75 8.72
CA ARG A 55 -28.83 19.03 10.15
C ARG A 55 -30.29 18.76 10.53
N ALA A 56 -30.59 17.51 10.87
CA ALA A 56 -31.77 17.21 11.64
C ALA A 56 -31.52 17.81 13.03
N GLU A 57 -32.04 19.01 13.26
CA GLU A 57 -32.45 19.34 14.62
C GLU A 57 -33.37 18.21 15.10
N PRO A 58 -33.37 17.84 16.39
CA PRO A 58 -34.33 16.89 16.91
C PRO A 58 -35.72 17.47 16.65
N THR A 59 -36.34 17.07 15.55
CA THR A 59 -37.72 17.41 15.30
C THR A 59 -38.49 16.61 16.33
N ALA A 60 -38.93 17.30 17.38
CA ALA A 60 -40.12 16.91 18.11
C ALA A 60 -41.13 16.39 17.07
N PRO A 61 -41.78 15.24 17.32
CA PRO A 61 -42.63 14.61 16.32
C PRO A 61 -43.57 15.68 15.79
N ARG A 62 -43.56 15.90 14.48
CA ARG A 62 -44.56 16.77 13.86
C ARG A 62 -45.90 16.14 14.21
N GLY A 63 -46.55 16.74 15.21
CA GLY A 63 -47.90 16.44 15.60
C GLY A 63 -48.79 16.73 14.40
N ARG A 64 -48.96 15.73 13.54
CA ARG A 64 -50.22 15.60 12.84
C ARG A 64 -51.17 15.15 13.93
N SER A 65 -51.92 16.12 14.47
CA SER A 65 -53.13 15.83 15.21
C SER A 65 -53.85 14.69 14.49
N PRO A 66 -54.16 13.56 15.15
CA PRO A 66 -55.02 12.58 14.55
C PRO A 66 -56.33 13.30 14.23
N GLN A 67 -56.63 13.49 12.96
CA GLN A 67 -58.04 13.50 12.60
C GLN A 67 -58.51 12.12 13.03
N ALA A 68 -59.31 12.09 14.10
CA ALA A 68 -59.94 10.89 14.60
C ALA A 68 -60.72 10.24 13.45
N LEU A 69 -60.09 9.25 12.81
CA LEU A 69 -60.80 8.22 12.10
C LEU A 69 -61.43 7.36 13.20
N GLY A 70 -62.63 7.75 13.62
CA GLY A 70 -63.39 7.03 14.63
C GLY A 70 -63.55 5.57 14.22
N GLY A 71 -63.06 4.65 15.06
CA GLY A 71 -63.45 3.24 15.03
C GLY A 71 -62.37 2.19 15.30
N ALA A 72 -61.07 2.49 15.18
CA ALA A 72 -60.03 1.50 15.50
C ALA A 72 -59.77 1.48 17.02
N ALA A 73 -59.91 0.31 17.66
CA ALA A 73 -59.49 0.14 19.05
C ALA A 73 -57.95 0.18 19.10
N ASP A 74 -57.39 1.16 19.81
CA ASP A 74 -55.94 1.32 19.97
C ASP A 74 -55.41 0.23 20.91
N VAL A 75 -54.44 -0.57 20.47
CA VAL A 75 -53.69 -1.51 21.32
C VAL A 75 -52.37 -0.84 21.71
N ALA A 76 -52.04 -0.77 23.00
CA ALA A 76 -50.93 0.05 23.47
C ALA A 76 -49.55 -0.56 23.19
N SER A 77 -49.45 -1.90 23.13
CA SER A 77 -48.17 -2.61 22.95
C SER A 77 -48.31 -4.01 22.36
N VAL A 78 -47.21 -4.59 21.89
CA VAL A 78 -47.18 -5.98 21.42
C VAL A 78 -47.45 -6.96 22.57
N ALA A 79 -47.10 -6.61 23.81
CA ALA A 79 -47.43 -7.43 24.98
C ALA A 79 -48.96 -7.58 25.17
N GLU A 80 -49.70 -6.48 25.04
CA GLU A 80 -51.16 -6.47 25.07
C GLU A 80 -51.75 -7.18 23.84
N LEU A 81 -51.19 -6.92 22.65
CA LEU A 81 -51.58 -7.53 21.39
C LEU A 81 -51.59 -9.07 21.46
N ARG A 82 -50.57 -9.68 22.08
CA ARG A 82 -50.42 -11.13 22.24
C ARG A 82 -51.41 -11.77 23.22
N THR A 83 -52.28 -10.98 23.84
CA THR A 83 -53.36 -11.45 24.72
C THR A 83 -54.76 -11.08 24.22
N THR A 84 -54.84 -10.36 23.09
CA THR A 84 -56.08 -9.79 22.56
C THR A 84 -56.36 -10.36 21.19
N ALA A 85 -57.24 -11.36 21.09
CA ALA A 85 -57.63 -11.95 19.80
C ALA A 85 -58.50 -10.99 18.98
N GLY A 86 -58.35 -11.04 17.65
CA GLY A 86 -59.32 -10.43 16.76
C GLY A 86 -60.68 -11.13 16.85
N THR A 87 -61.76 -10.37 16.70
CA THR A 87 -63.14 -10.87 16.77
C THR A 87 -63.70 -11.29 15.42
N ALA A 88 -63.08 -10.85 14.32
CA ALA A 88 -63.45 -11.21 12.95
C ALA A 88 -62.23 -11.16 12.02
N ASP A 89 -62.23 -12.01 10.99
CA ASP A 89 -61.22 -11.96 9.93
C ASP A 89 -61.17 -10.58 9.25
N GLY A 90 -59.96 -10.10 8.97
CA GLY A 90 -59.73 -8.78 8.39
C GLY A 90 -59.91 -7.59 9.35
N GLN A 91 -60.24 -7.82 10.63
CA GLN A 91 -60.32 -6.74 11.62
C GLN A 91 -59.02 -5.94 11.64
N ARG A 92 -59.11 -4.61 11.62
CA ARG A 92 -57.95 -3.71 11.70
C ARG A 92 -57.87 -3.01 13.05
N ILE A 93 -56.65 -2.79 13.52
CA ILE A 93 -56.33 -2.01 14.72
C ILE A 93 -55.13 -1.11 14.44
N GLU A 94 -54.96 -0.08 15.26
CA GLU A 94 -53.74 0.71 15.30
C GLU A 94 -52.92 0.30 16.54
N LEU A 95 -51.67 -0.12 16.33
CA LEU A 95 -50.74 -0.39 17.43
C LEU A 95 -50.03 0.92 17.79
N ALA A 96 -50.15 1.37 19.05
CA ALA A 96 -49.54 2.63 19.48
C ALA A 96 -47.99 2.56 19.42
N GLY A 97 -47.40 1.42 19.76
CA GLY A 97 -45.95 1.17 19.72
C GLY A 97 -45.65 -0.30 19.98
N TYR A 98 -44.40 -0.73 19.77
CA TYR A 98 -43.99 -2.08 20.15
C TYR A 98 -44.01 -2.25 21.68
N HIS A 99 -43.44 -1.27 22.37
CA HIS A 99 -43.34 -1.20 23.82
C HIS A 99 -44.34 -0.17 24.37
N ALA A 100 -44.99 -0.48 25.48
CA ALA A 100 -46.02 0.37 26.08
C ALA A 100 -45.49 1.75 26.54
N ASP A 101 -44.20 1.87 26.83
CA ASP A 101 -43.54 3.10 27.25
C ASP A 101 -42.93 3.90 26.09
N ARG A 102 -43.04 3.42 24.85
CA ARG A 102 -42.40 3.99 23.65
C ARG A 102 -43.38 4.10 22.48
N HIS A 103 -44.47 4.84 22.67
CA HIS A 103 -45.45 5.09 21.61
C HIS A 103 -44.77 5.71 20.35
N GLY A 104 -45.22 5.29 19.17
CA GLY A 104 -44.69 5.67 17.87
C GLY A 104 -43.54 4.78 17.37
N LEU A 105 -42.77 4.14 18.25
CA LEU A 105 -41.69 3.24 17.86
C LEU A 105 -42.25 1.82 17.68
N GLY A 106 -42.17 1.28 16.47
CA GLY A 106 -42.72 -0.04 16.18
C GLY A 106 -44.25 -0.12 16.16
N GLY A 107 -44.96 1.01 16.13
CA GLY A 107 -46.42 1.07 16.04
C GLY A 107 -46.95 0.86 14.62
N GLY A 108 -48.21 1.24 14.38
CA GLY A 108 -48.86 1.23 13.05
C GLY A 108 -49.99 0.22 12.90
N GLU A 109 -50.61 0.24 11.72
CA GLU A 109 -51.76 -0.62 11.38
C GLU A 109 -51.41 -2.12 11.39
N LEU A 110 -52.31 -2.92 11.97
CA LEU A 110 -52.33 -4.38 11.91
C LEU A 110 -53.70 -4.86 11.44
N PHE A 111 -53.75 -6.07 10.87
CA PHE A 111 -55.01 -6.77 10.58
C PHE A 111 -55.01 -8.18 11.17
N TRP A 112 -56.19 -8.67 11.55
CA TRP A 112 -56.40 -10.03 12.01
C TRP A 112 -56.58 -10.96 10.81
N ASP A 113 -55.82 -12.03 10.77
CA ASP A 113 -55.92 -13.12 9.79
C ASP A 113 -56.37 -14.36 10.56
N ALA A 114 -57.67 -14.68 10.51
CA ALA A 114 -58.30 -15.68 11.37
C ALA A 114 -57.85 -17.12 11.06
N ASP A 115 -57.39 -17.35 9.83
CA ASP A 115 -56.98 -18.66 9.34
C ASP A 115 -55.46 -18.89 9.46
N SER A 116 -54.67 -17.82 9.62
CA SER A 116 -53.21 -17.95 9.70
C SER A 116 -52.76 -18.81 10.88
N THR A 117 -51.86 -19.73 10.57
CA THR A 117 -51.12 -20.55 11.54
C THR A 117 -49.65 -20.15 11.64
N ASP A 118 -49.22 -19.12 10.92
CA ASP A 118 -47.82 -18.71 10.81
C ASP A 118 -47.22 -18.48 12.22
N PRO A 119 -45.98 -18.88 12.48
CA PRO A 119 -45.36 -18.66 13.78
C PRO A 119 -45.25 -17.16 14.09
N ASP A 120 -45.37 -16.80 15.37
CA ASP A 120 -45.01 -15.45 15.83
C ASP A 120 -43.54 -15.22 15.50
N ASN A 121 -43.25 -14.18 14.73
CA ASN A 121 -41.89 -13.82 14.34
C ASN A 121 -41.41 -12.54 15.01
N GLY A 122 -42.17 -12.06 15.98
CA GLY A 122 -41.80 -10.92 16.80
C GLY A 122 -41.97 -9.57 16.13
N GLY A 123 -42.43 -9.46 14.87
CA GLY A 123 -42.60 -8.14 14.25
C GLY A 123 -43.61 -7.99 13.13
N THR A 124 -43.78 -8.97 12.24
CA THR A 124 -44.80 -8.90 11.17
C THR A 124 -45.96 -9.86 11.36
N VAL A 125 -45.77 -10.88 12.20
CA VAL A 125 -46.78 -11.87 12.59
C VAL A 125 -46.73 -12.01 14.11
N PHE A 126 -47.86 -11.83 14.77
CA PHE A 126 -48.00 -11.96 16.22
C PHE A 126 -49.07 -13.00 16.54
N ALA A 127 -48.70 -14.04 17.28
CA ALA A 127 -49.63 -15.05 17.74
C ALA A 127 -50.28 -14.62 19.06
N VAL A 128 -51.57 -14.93 19.22
CA VAL A 128 -52.28 -14.65 20.46
C VAL A 128 -52.24 -15.88 21.36
N THR A 129 -51.85 -15.66 22.61
CA THR A 129 -51.69 -16.72 23.61
C THR A 129 -53.01 -17.48 23.78
N GLY A 130 -52.96 -18.82 23.74
CA GLY A 130 -54.14 -19.67 23.89
C GLY A 130 -54.98 -19.84 22.62
N THR A 131 -54.55 -19.29 21.48
CA THR A 131 -55.20 -19.50 20.16
C THR A 131 -54.33 -20.38 19.26
N SER A 132 -54.94 -21.35 18.56
CA SER A 132 -54.23 -22.22 17.62
C SER A 132 -54.15 -21.62 16.20
N THR A 133 -55.26 -21.03 15.73
CA THR A 133 -55.38 -20.28 14.48
C THR A 133 -55.70 -18.82 14.79
N GLY A 134 -55.32 -17.90 13.89
CA GLY A 134 -55.51 -16.48 14.09
C GLY A 134 -54.21 -15.76 14.41
N ARG A 135 -53.79 -14.81 13.57
CA ARG A 135 -52.60 -13.97 13.79
C ARG A 135 -52.91 -12.51 13.56
N TRP A 136 -52.35 -11.63 14.39
CA TRP A 136 -52.21 -10.23 14.01
C TRP A 136 -51.05 -10.10 13.03
N ARG A 137 -51.28 -9.46 11.89
CA ARG A 137 -50.30 -9.32 10.82
C ARG A 137 -50.14 -7.87 10.41
N ARG A 138 -48.91 -7.49 10.07
CA ARG A 138 -48.64 -6.20 9.41
C ARG A 138 -48.94 -6.32 7.91
N PRO A 139 -49.42 -5.25 7.26
CA PRO A 139 -49.43 -5.17 5.80
C PRO A 139 -47.98 -5.03 5.31
N VAL A 140 -47.30 -6.16 5.11
CA VAL A 140 -45.88 -6.21 4.74
C VAL A 140 -45.68 -5.94 3.25
N ARG A 141 -44.63 -5.16 2.94
CA ARG A 141 -44.02 -5.04 1.62
C ARG A 141 -42.55 -5.46 1.70
N ASN A 142 -41.78 -5.22 0.65
CA ASN A 142 -40.33 -5.46 0.61
C ASN A 142 -39.49 -4.44 1.41
N ARG A 143 -40.07 -3.72 2.37
CA ARG A 143 -39.39 -2.78 3.28
C ARG A 143 -39.95 -2.95 4.69
N LEU A 144 -39.09 -3.26 5.64
CA LEU A 144 -39.42 -3.45 7.06
C LEU A 144 -38.68 -2.44 7.91
N ASP A 145 -39.33 -1.90 8.93
CA ASP A 145 -38.68 -1.07 9.95
C ASP A 145 -38.23 -1.98 11.11
N LEU A 146 -36.96 -1.92 11.50
CA LEU A 146 -36.41 -2.77 12.58
C LEU A 146 -37.14 -2.55 13.92
N SER A 147 -37.71 -1.36 14.14
CA SER A 147 -38.51 -1.09 15.34
C SER A 147 -39.77 -1.95 15.42
N TRP A 148 -40.25 -2.50 14.30
CA TRP A 148 -41.36 -3.46 14.29
C TRP A 148 -41.03 -4.75 15.04
N PHE A 149 -39.74 -5.06 15.23
CA PHE A 149 -39.24 -6.24 15.96
C PHE A 149 -38.82 -5.91 17.40
N GLY A 150 -39.22 -4.73 17.90
CA GLY A 150 -38.98 -4.30 19.28
C GLY A 150 -37.60 -3.69 19.53
N TRP A 151 -36.84 -3.37 18.48
CA TRP A 151 -35.60 -2.63 18.61
C TRP A 151 -35.84 -1.20 19.13
N THR A 152 -35.04 -0.77 20.11
CA THR A 152 -35.22 0.52 20.81
C THR A 152 -34.20 1.60 20.42
N GLY A 153 -33.12 1.22 19.73
CA GLY A 153 -31.99 2.10 19.41
C GLY A 153 -31.02 2.41 20.56
N ALA A 154 -31.25 1.85 21.76
CA ALA A 154 -30.41 2.15 22.92
C ALA A 154 -29.01 1.51 22.84
N GLY A 155 -28.90 0.31 22.27
CA GLY A 155 -27.64 -0.44 22.17
C GLY A 155 -27.10 -0.96 23.50
N THR A 156 -27.95 -1.09 24.54
CA THR A 156 -27.58 -1.61 25.87
C THR A 156 -27.94 -3.08 26.06
N SER A 157 -28.79 -3.64 25.19
CA SER A 157 -29.21 -5.04 25.19
C SER A 157 -28.86 -5.68 23.86
N ASP A 158 -28.63 -6.99 23.83
CA ASP A 158 -28.44 -7.72 22.58
C ASP A 158 -29.69 -7.63 21.68
N ASP A 159 -29.48 -7.20 20.44
CA ASP A 159 -30.47 -7.05 19.37
C ASP A 159 -30.28 -8.06 18.25
N SER A 160 -29.36 -9.02 18.40
CA SER A 160 -29.05 -10.03 17.38
C SER A 160 -30.30 -10.76 16.89
N ASP A 161 -31.11 -11.28 17.81
CA ASP A 161 -32.35 -12.00 17.47
C ASP A 161 -33.39 -11.11 16.77
N ARG A 162 -33.46 -9.82 17.14
CA ARG A 162 -34.40 -8.87 16.52
C ARG A 162 -34.01 -8.57 15.08
N LEU A 163 -32.72 -8.34 14.86
CA LEU A 163 -32.19 -8.09 13.52
C LEU A 163 -32.28 -9.36 12.66
N GLN A 164 -32.00 -10.53 13.22
CA GLN A 164 -32.17 -11.81 12.52
C GLN A 164 -33.62 -12.04 12.12
N ALA A 165 -34.59 -11.83 13.03
CA ALA A 165 -36.02 -11.96 12.72
C ALA A 165 -36.48 -11.00 11.62
N ALA A 166 -35.95 -9.77 11.59
CA ALA A 166 -36.23 -8.81 10.52
C ALA A 166 -35.67 -9.24 9.16
N VAL A 167 -34.49 -9.86 9.14
CA VAL A 167 -33.90 -10.45 7.92
C VAL A 167 -34.74 -11.63 7.44
N ASP A 168 -35.12 -12.54 8.35
CA ASP A 168 -35.87 -13.76 8.04
C ASP A 168 -37.30 -13.47 7.56
N ALA A 169 -37.87 -12.32 7.96
CA ALA A 169 -39.16 -11.84 7.50
C ALA A 169 -39.16 -11.33 6.03
N LEU A 170 -38.01 -11.33 5.33
CA LEU A 170 -37.86 -10.97 3.92
C LEU A 170 -37.46 -12.19 3.05
N PRO A 171 -38.32 -13.22 2.91
CA PRO A 171 -37.97 -14.47 2.23
C PRO A 171 -37.70 -14.31 0.73
N THR A 172 -38.09 -13.18 0.12
CA THR A 172 -37.84 -12.84 -1.28
C THR A 172 -36.85 -11.68 -1.46
N GLY A 173 -36.24 -11.22 -0.35
CA GLY A 173 -35.39 -10.04 -0.30
C GLY A 173 -36.14 -8.72 -0.10
N GLY A 174 -35.39 -7.65 0.12
CA GLY A 174 -35.96 -6.34 0.47
C GLY A 174 -35.00 -5.47 1.26
N ILE A 175 -35.56 -4.52 2.01
CA ILE A 175 -34.81 -3.57 2.83
C ILE A 175 -35.25 -3.70 4.29
N VAL A 176 -34.30 -3.85 5.19
CA VAL A 176 -34.49 -3.58 6.63
C VAL A 176 -34.03 -2.15 6.88
N GLU A 177 -34.98 -1.26 7.15
CA GLU A 177 -34.73 0.13 7.54
C GLU A 177 -34.44 0.20 9.04
N ILE A 178 -33.33 0.83 9.37
CA ILE A 178 -32.83 0.98 10.73
C ILE A 178 -32.76 2.48 11.00
N GLY A 179 -33.57 2.93 11.95
CA GLY A 179 -33.58 4.32 12.38
C GLY A 179 -32.22 4.76 13.00
N PRO A 180 -32.11 6.03 13.43
CA PRO A 180 -30.95 6.47 14.18
C PRO A 180 -30.88 5.73 15.52
N GLY A 181 -29.67 5.37 15.95
CA GLY A 181 -29.45 4.62 17.19
C GLY A 181 -28.50 3.44 16.99
N LYS A 182 -28.37 2.63 18.05
CA LYS A 182 -27.45 1.50 18.12
C LYS A 182 -28.23 0.18 18.05
N VAL A 183 -27.80 -0.72 17.18
CA VAL A 183 -28.17 -2.14 17.16
C VAL A 183 -26.99 -2.89 17.74
N ARG A 184 -27.12 -3.47 18.93
CA ARG A 184 -26.04 -4.24 19.54
C ARG A 184 -26.11 -5.69 19.08
N ILE A 185 -25.00 -6.22 18.58
CA ILE A 185 -24.89 -7.55 17.98
C ILE A 185 -23.89 -8.35 18.81
N GLU A 186 -24.38 -9.22 19.70
CA GLU A 186 -23.53 -10.16 20.46
C GLU A 186 -23.46 -11.56 19.82
N GLN A 187 -24.32 -11.83 18.84
CA GLN A 187 -24.34 -13.08 18.07
C GLN A 187 -24.29 -12.79 16.56
N THR A 188 -23.70 -13.70 15.78
CA THR A 188 -23.61 -13.52 14.32
C THR A 188 -24.99 -13.40 13.68
N VAL A 189 -25.24 -12.32 12.96
CA VAL A 189 -26.44 -12.15 12.12
C VAL A 189 -26.14 -12.67 10.71
N SER A 190 -26.98 -13.56 10.21
CA SER A 190 -26.78 -14.26 8.93
C SER A 190 -27.86 -13.91 7.92
N VAL A 191 -27.47 -13.42 6.74
CA VAL A 191 -28.35 -13.28 5.58
C VAL A 191 -28.10 -14.45 4.65
N GLN A 192 -29.12 -15.27 4.38
CA GLN A 192 -28.97 -16.53 3.65
C GLN A 192 -29.75 -16.53 2.34
N GLY A 193 -29.05 -16.58 1.21
CA GLY A 193 -29.65 -16.76 -0.12
C GLY A 193 -30.51 -15.60 -0.66
N VAL A 194 -30.93 -14.65 0.19
CA VAL A 194 -31.90 -13.60 -0.14
C VAL A 194 -31.26 -12.20 -0.22
N PRO A 195 -31.62 -11.37 -1.22
CA PRO A 195 -31.02 -10.05 -1.39
C PRO A 195 -31.61 -9.03 -0.42
N VAL A 196 -31.11 -9.04 0.82
CA VAL A 196 -31.50 -8.07 1.86
C VAL A 196 -30.48 -6.93 1.93
N ILE A 197 -30.99 -5.69 1.99
CA ILE A 197 -30.21 -4.49 2.28
C ILE A 197 -30.49 -4.05 3.71
N LEU A 198 -29.46 -3.89 4.53
CA LEU A 198 -29.56 -3.17 5.80
C LEU A 198 -29.30 -1.69 5.53
N GLN A 199 -30.30 -0.85 5.76
CA GLN A 199 -30.25 0.57 5.46
C GLN A 199 -30.38 1.39 6.75
N GLY A 200 -29.36 2.20 7.04
CA GLY A 200 -29.41 3.13 8.17
C GLY A 200 -29.99 4.50 7.83
N ALA A 201 -30.05 5.34 8.86
CA ALA A 201 -30.43 6.74 8.86
C ALA A 201 -29.20 7.68 8.79
N GLY A 202 -28.17 7.29 8.03
CA GLY A 202 -26.99 8.10 7.75
C GLY A 202 -25.69 7.50 8.27
N VAL A 203 -24.57 8.02 7.75
CA VAL A 203 -23.22 7.61 8.12
C VAL A 203 -22.51 8.67 8.94
N THR A 204 -21.75 8.25 9.95
CA THR A 204 -20.94 9.15 10.77
C THR A 204 -19.67 8.48 11.26
N ASP A 205 -18.74 9.29 11.77
CA ASP A 205 -17.52 8.84 12.46
C ASP A 205 -17.54 9.14 13.97
N THR A 206 -18.64 9.69 14.50
CA THR A 206 -18.88 9.78 15.96
C THR A 206 -19.64 8.54 16.43
N LEU A 207 -19.58 8.28 17.74
CA LEU A 207 -20.31 7.21 18.41
C LEU A 207 -21.70 7.65 18.92
N ASP A 208 -22.08 8.90 18.68
CA ASP A 208 -23.25 9.54 19.28
C ASP A 208 -24.47 9.64 18.36
N TYR A 209 -24.26 9.60 17.04
CA TYR A 209 -25.30 9.87 16.05
C TYR A 209 -25.43 8.76 15.01
N ALA A 210 -26.46 8.90 14.17
CA ALA A 210 -26.80 8.03 13.03
C ALA A 210 -27.01 6.55 13.42
N THR A 211 -27.10 5.67 12.44
CA THR A 211 -27.27 4.23 12.66
C THR A 211 -25.93 3.55 12.89
N GLN A 212 -25.83 2.79 13.99
CA GLN A 212 -24.64 2.03 14.35
C GLN A 212 -25.00 0.55 14.58
N LEU A 213 -24.39 -0.35 13.81
CA LEU A 213 -24.34 -1.77 14.12
C LEU A 213 -23.10 -2.00 15.00
N VAL A 214 -23.31 -2.24 16.29
CA VAL A 214 -22.25 -2.42 17.29
C VAL A 214 -21.99 -3.92 17.46
N VAL A 215 -20.91 -4.40 16.86
CA VAL A 215 -20.50 -5.82 16.86
C VAL A 215 -19.66 -6.11 18.10
N ALA A 216 -20.21 -6.94 19.00
CA ALA A 216 -19.62 -7.36 20.27
C ALA A 216 -19.61 -8.89 20.41
N THR A 217 -19.29 -9.59 19.32
CA THR A 217 -19.36 -11.06 19.16
C THR A 217 -18.14 -11.81 19.70
N GLY A 218 -17.19 -11.12 20.34
CA GLY A 218 -15.93 -11.69 20.79
C GLY A 218 -15.04 -12.12 19.61
N ALA A 219 -14.94 -13.43 19.39
CA ALA A 219 -14.12 -14.02 18.32
C ALA A 219 -14.92 -14.43 17.06
N ALA A 220 -16.26 -14.36 17.10
CA ALA A 220 -17.11 -14.70 15.97
C ALA A 220 -17.33 -13.51 15.03
N ASP A 221 -17.77 -13.79 13.79
CA ASP A 221 -18.13 -12.74 12.83
C ASP A 221 -19.37 -11.96 13.29
N GLY A 222 -19.43 -10.67 12.96
CA GLY A 222 -20.61 -9.85 13.19
C GLY A 222 -21.75 -10.17 12.22
N ILE A 223 -21.58 -9.78 10.96
CA ILE A 223 -22.57 -10.04 9.89
C ILE A 223 -21.99 -11.05 8.92
N ARG A 224 -22.78 -12.08 8.59
CA ARG A 224 -22.42 -13.10 7.61
C ARG A 224 -23.39 -13.10 6.43
N LEU A 225 -22.84 -13.00 5.22
CA LEU A 225 -23.62 -13.10 3.98
C LEU A 225 -23.35 -14.46 3.33
N VAL A 226 -24.38 -15.31 3.24
CA VAL A 226 -24.23 -16.71 2.86
C VAL A 226 -24.99 -17.03 1.57
N GLY A 227 -24.25 -17.21 0.47
CA GLY A 227 -24.82 -17.53 -0.85
C GLY A 227 -25.82 -16.49 -1.36
N VAL A 228 -25.65 -15.23 -0.96
CA VAL A 228 -26.61 -14.16 -1.27
C VAL A 228 -26.34 -13.57 -2.65
N ARG A 229 -27.43 -13.26 -3.39
CA ARG A 229 -27.38 -12.71 -4.75
C ARG A 229 -28.07 -11.35 -4.81
N GLY A 230 -27.34 -10.29 -4.50
CA GLY A 230 -27.83 -8.92 -4.29
C GLY A 230 -27.70 -8.48 -2.83
N GLY A 231 -28.27 -7.34 -2.47
CA GLY A 231 -28.24 -6.86 -1.07
C GLY A 231 -26.95 -6.14 -0.67
N GLY A 232 -26.77 -5.95 0.64
CA GLY A 232 -25.59 -5.29 1.21
C GLY A 232 -25.95 -4.30 2.32
N LEU A 233 -25.12 -3.27 2.51
CA LEU A 233 -25.28 -2.27 3.57
C LEU A 233 -25.28 -0.86 2.98
N ARG A 234 -26.11 0.03 3.52
CA ARG A 234 -26.07 1.44 3.12
C ARG A 234 -26.35 2.42 4.24
N ASP A 235 -25.70 3.58 4.15
CA ASP A 235 -25.98 4.76 4.96
C ASP A 235 -25.95 4.47 6.48
N LEU A 236 -24.91 3.77 6.95
CA LEU A 236 -24.75 3.34 8.35
C LEU A 236 -23.28 3.18 8.77
N GLN A 237 -23.05 3.02 10.07
CA GLN A 237 -21.77 2.61 10.64
C GLN A 237 -21.83 1.16 11.13
N VAL A 238 -20.78 0.37 10.89
CA VAL A 238 -20.53 -0.93 11.54
C VAL A 238 -19.28 -0.78 12.38
N ARG A 239 -19.38 -0.98 13.70
CA ARG A 239 -18.25 -0.80 14.62
C ARG A 239 -18.05 -2.00 15.52
N GLY A 240 -16.80 -2.35 15.80
CA GLY A 240 -16.48 -3.35 16.81
C GLY A 240 -16.49 -2.80 18.22
N GLU A 241 -16.70 -3.69 19.19
CA GLU A 241 -16.54 -3.43 20.62
C GLU A 241 -16.05 -4.71 21.31
N GLY A 242 -14.82 -4.68 21.85
CA GLY A 242 -14.26 -5.83 22.58
C GLY A 242 -13.98 -7.08 21.72
N LEU A 243 -13.81 -6.93 20.41
CA LEU A 243 -13.53 -8.06 19.51
C LEU A 243 -12.12 -8.62 19.72
N THR A 244 -12.01 -9.95 19.76
CA THR A 244 -10.75 -10.70 19.91
C THR A 244 -10.43 -11.55 18.67
N GLY A 245 -11.33 -11.57 17.70
CA GLY A 245 -11.25 -12.36 16.49
C GLY A 245 -12.36 -12.00 15.51
N GLY A 246 -12.53 -12.81 14.46
CA GLY A 246 -13.62 -12.67 13.50
C GLY A 246 -13.52 -11.42 12.62
N TYR A 247 -14.58 -11.18 11.84
CA TYR A 247 -14.73 -10.02 10.96
C TYR A 247 -15.99 -9.24 11.31
N LEU A 248 -15.98 -7.91 11.12
CA LEU A 248 -17.23 -7.12 11.17
C LEU A 248 -18.23 -7.61 10.11
N LEU A 249 -17.73 -7.95 8.92
CA LEU A 249 -18.50 -8.53 7.82
C LEU A 249 -17.70 -9.65 7.15
N ALA A 250 -18.33 -10.80 6.95
CA ALA A 250 -17.74 -11.91 6.21
C ALA A 250 -18.74 -12.49 5.20
N THR A 251 -18.27 -12.89 4.03
CA THR A 251 -19.06 -13.72 3.12
C THR A 251 -18.75 -15.20 3.33
N GLN A 252 -19.72 -16.05 3.07
CA GLN A 252 -19.57 -17.50 3.06
C GLN A 252 -20.41 -18.08 1.91
N ARG A 253 -20.04 -19.27 1.45
CA ARG A 253 -20.80 -20.03 0.47
C ARG A 253 -21.89 -20.85 1.16
N SER A 254 -23.06 -21.00 0.53
CA SER A 254 -24.15 -21.81 1.11
C SER A 254 -24.04 -23.33 0.84
N GLY A 255 -23.03 -23.77 0.08
CA GLY A 255 -22.82 -25.19 -0.27
C GLY A 255 -21.50 -25.44 -0.99
N ALA A 256 -21.29 -26.65 -1.50
CA ALA A 256 -20.03 -27.08 -2.13
C ALA A 256 -19.93 -26.82 -3.64
N GLU A 257 -21.00 -26.32 -4.30
CA GLU A 257 -21.03 -25.93 -5.73
C GLU A 257 -20.90 -24.41 -5.96
N SER A 258 -20.23 -23.99 -7.03
CA SER A 258 -19.87 -22.57 -7.25
C SER A 258 -21.09 -21.68 -7.46
N SER A 259 -22.21 -22.27 -7.87
CA SER A 259 -23.55 -21.69 -7.90
C SER A 259 -24.05 -21.20 -6.53
N PHE A 260 -23.49 -21.69 -5.42
CA PHE A 260 -23.80 -21.26 -4.05
C PHE A 260 -22.94 -20.07 -3.57
N SER A 261 -22.18 -19.46 -4.48
CA SER A 261 -21.39 -18.25 -4.21
C SER A 261 -22.27 -17.03 -4.08
N ASN A 262 -21.72 -15.99 -3.46
CA ASN A 262 -22.32 -14.69 -3.35
C ASN A 262 -22.18 -13.90 -4.67
N TYR A 263 -23.14 -13.04 -4.97
CA TYR A 263 -23.17 -12.28 -6.21
C TYR A 263 -23.78 -10.89 -6.01
N MET A 264 -23.26 -9.86 -6.68
CA MET A 264 -23.90 -8.53 -6.80
C MET A 264 -24.15 -7.78 -5.47
N PHE A 265 -23.25 -7.84 -4.49
CA PHE A 265 -23.38 -6.97 -3.31
C PHE A 265 -23.05 -5.52 -3.61
N SER A 266 -23.81 -4.62 -2.98
CA SER A 266 -23.57 -3.19 -2.98
C SER A 266 -23.42 -2.66 -1.56
N PHE A 267 -22.30 -1.98 -1.31
CA PHE A 267 -22.03 -1.27 -0.07
C PHE A 267 -21.84 0.20 -0.39
N ALA A 268 -22.69 1.07 0.17
CA ALA A 268 -22.68 2.49 -0.16
C ALA A 268 -22.74 3.35 1.10
N ASN A 269 -21.81 4.28 1.24
CA ASN A 269 -21.74 5.19 2.39
C ASN A 269 -21.69 4.43 3.74
N VAL A 270 -20.79 3.46 3.86
CA VAL A 270 -20.65 2.64 5.07
C VAL A 270 -19.36 2.96 5.79
N ARG A 271 -19.44 3.23 7.10
CA ARG A 271 -18.27 3.42 7.96
C ARG A 271 -18.00 2.14 8.76
N PHE A 272 -16.93 1.43 8.44
CA PHE A 272 -16.43 0.30 9.21
C PHE A 272 -15.34 0.78 10.18
N ARG A 273 -15.41 0.38 11.45
CA ARG A 273 -14.40 0.83 12.42
C ARG A 273 -14.24 -0.04 13.66
N ASP A 274 -13.15 0.18 14.37
CA ASP A 274 -12.86 -0.39 15.70
C ASP A 274 -13.02 -1.92 15.76
N GLY A 275 -12.72 -2.63 14.66
CA GLY A 275 -12.85 -4.09 14.57
C GLY A 275 -11.53 -4.83 14.87
N TYR A 276 -11.61 -6.14 15.09
CA TYR A 276 -10.40 -6.99 15.05
C TYR A 276 -9.94 -7.11 13.59
N ASN A 277 -10.69 -7.83 12.75
CA ASN A 277 -10.61 -7.72 11.29
C ASN A 277 -11.86 -6.99 10.74
N GLY A 278 -11.72 -6.31 9.61
CA GLY A 278 -12.82 -5.57 8.99
C GLY A 278 -13.71 -6.44 8.12
N LEU A 279 -13.15 -6.97 7.04
CA LEU A 279 -13.89 -7.62 5.97
C LEU A 279 -13.19 -8.89 5.48
N ALA A 280 -13.95 -9.98 5.34
CA ALA A 280 -13.53 -11.14 4.55
C ALA A 280 -14.47 -11.36 3.36
N LEU A 281 -13.93 -11.32 2.14
CA LEU A 281 -14.65 -11.65 0.92
C LEU A 281 -14.09 -12.94 0.30
N ARG A 282 -14.91 -13.98 0.27
CA ARG A 282 -14.66 -15.27 -0.40
C ARG A 282 -15.90 -15.73 -1.15
N ALA A 283 -15.71 -16.59 -2.16
CA ALA A 283 -16.81 -17.14 -2.95
C ALA A 283 -17.81 -16.05 -3.33
N CYS A 284 -17.31 -14.97 -3.94
CA CYS A 284 -18.12 -13.79 -4.22
C CYS A 284 -17.75 -13.19 -5.57
N ASN A 285 -18.74 -12.68 -6.27
CA ASN A 285 -18.54 -12.10 -7.59
C ASN A 285 -19.39 -10.84 -7.79
N SER A 286 -18.80 -9.83 -8.44
CA SER A 286 -19.45 -8.55 -8.73
C SER A 286 -19.79 -7.77 -7.46
N ILE A 287 -18.78 -7.47 -6.66
CA ILE A 287 -18.93 -6.75 -5.39
C ILE A 287 -18.49 -5.30 -5.57
N ARG A 288 -19.28 -4.34 -5.05
CA ARG A 288 -18.95 -2.92 -5.14
C ARG A 288 -19.06 -2.20 -3.80
N PHE A 289 -18.01 -1.48 -3.44
CA PHE A 289 -17.96 -0.53 -2.33
C PHE A 289 -17.83 0.89 -2.90
N VAL A 290 -18.74 1.77 -2.51
CA VAL A 290 -18.75 3.19 -2.92
C VAL A 290 -18.77 4.07 -1.69
N ASN A 291 -17.77 4.94 -1.56
CA ASN A 291 -17.65 5.87 -0.43
C ASN A 291 -17.70 5.14 0.94
N CYS A 292 -17.05 3.98 1.01
CA CYS A 292 -16.92 3.21 2.24
C CYS A 292 -15.56 3.49 2.89
N VAL A 293 -15.54 3.52 4.22
CA VAL A 293 -14.30 3.82 4.94
C VAL A 293 -14.08 2.85 6.09
N TRP A 294 -12.90 2.24 6.14
CA TRP A 294 -12.41 1.39 7.23
C TRP A 294 -11.40 2.19 8.07
N ASN A 295 -11.58 2.23 9.40
CA ASN A 295 -10.64 2.88 10.29
C ASN A 295 -10.57 2.24 11.68
N GLY A 296 -9.37 1.92 12.16
CA GLY A 296 -9.15 1.39 13.51
C GLY A 296 -9.36 -0.13 13.57
N PHE A 297 -8.34 -0.88 13.18
CA PHE A 297 -8.32 -2.34 13.24
C PHE A 297 -7.00 -2.83 13.82
N ASN A 298 -7.07 -3.81 14.70
CA ASN A 298 -5.93 -4.31 15.47
C ASN A 298 -5.69 -5.82 15.30
N GLY A 299 -6.42 -6.47 14.39
CA GLY A 299 -6.23 -7.87 14.02
C GLY A 299 -5.14 -8.07 12.99
N GLU A 300 -5.26 -9.14 12.21
CA GLU A 300 -4.27 -9.51 11.19
C GLU A 300 -4.36 -8.59 9.97
N HIS A 301 -5.58 -8.27 9.55
CA HIS A 301 -5.83 -7.41 8.39
C HIS A 301 -7.15 -6.63 8.48
N VAL A 302 -7.21 -5.49 7.80
CA VAL A 302 -8.47 -4.75 7.64
C VAL A 302 -9.38 -5.47 6.65
N ILE A 303 -8.85 -5.86 5.49
CA ILE A 303 -9.60 -6.53 4.42
C ILE A 303 -8.82 -7.74 3.90
N LEU A 304 -9.48 -8.89 3.88
CA LEU A 304 -8.99 -10.12 3.26
C LEU A 304 -9.85 -10.51 2.07
N LEU A 305 -9.22 -10.65 0.90
CA LEU A 305 -9.85 -11.14 -0.32
C LEU A 305 -9.36 -12.57 -0.62
N ASN A 306 -10.32 -13.49 -0.64
CA ASN A 306 -10.18 -14.94 -0.67
C ASN A 306 -9.57 -15.53 0.61
N GLY A 307 -8.24 -15.75 0.68
CA GLY A 307 -7.42 -16.01 1.89
C GLY A 307 -7.76 -17.13 2.88
N VAL A 308 -9.01 -17.59 2.96
CA VAL A 308 -9.48 -18.58 3.94
C VAL A 308 -9.69 -19.97 3.32
N GLY A 309 -9.09 -20.24 2.16
CA GLY A 309 -9.02 -21.59 1.56
C GLY A 309 -10.23 -22.04 0.71
N ASP A 310 -11.13 -21.15 0.31
CA ASP A 310 -12.27 -21.51 -0.56
C ASP A 310 -11.84 -21.62 -2.03
N THR A 311 -12.32 -22.64 -2.76
CA THR A 311 -12.03 -22.84 -4.19
C THR A 311 -12.72 -21.82 -5.11
N SER A 312 -13.62 -21.00 -4.56
CA SER A 312 -14.35 -19.98 -5.30
C SER A 312 -13.71 -18.60 -5.10
N ARG A 313 -13.50 -17.91 -6.23
CA ARG A 313 -12.81 -16.61 -6.29
C ARG A 313 -13.54 -15.50 -5.53
N ALA A 314 -12.80 -14.45 -5.20
CA ALA A 314 -13.34 -13.13 -4.95
C ALA A 314 -13.07 -12.27 -6.21
N ASP A 315 -14.04 -12.19 -7.13
CA ASP A 315 -13.87 -11.50 -8.42
C ASP A 315 -15.18 -11.16 -9.17
N PRO A 316 -15.32 -9.99 -9.82
CA PRO A 316 -14.59 -8.76 -9.55
C PRO A 316 -15.03 -8.12 -8.23
N VAL A 317 -14.11 -7.37 -7.60
CA VAL A 317 -14.38 -6.52 -6.43
C VAL A 317 -13.89 -5.11 -6.73
N GLU A 318 -14.74 -4.11 -6.50
CA GLU A 318 -14.46 -2.72 -6.82
C GLU A 318 -14.59 -1.82 -5.60
N PHE A 319 -13.56 -1.02 -5.35
CA PHE A 319 -13.53 0.03 -4.34
C PHE A 319 -13.48 1.39 -5.03
N VAL A 320 -14.52 2.19 -4.85
CA VAL A 320 -14.67 3.49 -5.52
C VAL A 320 -14.77 4.57 -4.47
N GLN A 321 -13.79 5.47 -4.45
CA GLN A 321 -13.69 6.58 -3.48
C GLN A 321 -13.70 6.10 -2.02
N CYS A 322 -13.02 4.98 -1.75
CA CYS A 322 -12.95 4.39 -0.43
C CYS A 322 -11.72 4.87 0.35
N GLY A 323 -11.73 4.69 1.68
CA GLY A 323 -10.54 4.85 2.53
C GLY A 323 -10.34 3.62 3.42
N ILE A 324 -9.13 3.09 3.48
CA ILE A 324 -8.80 1.88 4.25
C ILE A 324 -7.66 2.21 5.19
N ALA A 325 -7.87 2.03 6.50
CA ALA A 325 -6.80 2.16 7.49
C ALA A 325 -6.96 1.20 8.67
N ALA A 326 -5.88 0.53 9.01
CA ALA A 326 -5.73 -0.10 10.33
C ALA A 326 -5.68 0.96 11.46
N GLY A 327 -5.18 2.16 11.18
CA GLY A 327 -5.00 3.25 12.16
C GLY A 327 -3.56 3.40 12.62
N THR A 328 -3.22 4.54 13.23
CA THR A 328 -1.81 4.94 13.47
C THR A 328 -1.07 4.12 14.53
N GLY A 329 -1.79 3.36 15.36
CA GLY A 329 -1.20 2.55 16.44
C GLY A 329 -1.03 1.07 16.08
N ASN A 330 -1.51 0.64 14.91
CA ASN A 330 -1.69 -0.77 14.56
C ASN A 330 -0.65 -1.20 13.51
N ASN A 331 0.62 -1.09 13.89
CA ASN A 331 1.76 -1.24 12.97
C ASN A 331 2.02 -2.68 12.52
N ASP A 332 1.29 -3.64 13.08
CA ASP A 332 1.37 -5.06 12.75
C ASP A 332 0.16 -5.56 11.93
N THR A 333 -0.85 -4.72 11.73
CA THR A 333 -2.07 -5.03 10.97
C THR A 333 -1.91 -4.62 9.51
N ASP A 334 -2.09 -5.57 8.58
CA ASP A 334 -2.08 -5.26 7.15
C ASP A 334 -3.39 -4.61 6.71
N ASN A 335 -3.36 -3.68 5.77
CA ASN A 335 -4.61 -3.06 5.32
C ASN A 335 -5.38 -4.02 4.41
N LEU A 336 -4.84 -4.32 3.24
CA LEU A 336 -5.53 -5.09 2.22
C LEU A 336 -4.68 -6.26 1.76
N VAL A 337 -5.16 -7.48 2.02
CA VAL A 337 -4.51 -8.73 1.64
C VAL A 337 -5.33 -9.43 0.57
N ILE A 338 -4.70 -9.75 -0.55
CA ILE A 338 -5.26 -10.57 -1.63
C ILE A 338 -4.47 -11.88 -1.66
N ASP A 339 -5.14 -12.97 -1.29
CA ASP A 339 -4.44 -14.23 -1.04
C ASP A 339 -5.10 -15.41 -1.80
N GLY A 340 -4.35 -15.96 -2.74
CA GLY A 340 -4.81 -17.02 -3.64
C GLY A 340 -5.78 -16.51 -4.71
N LEU A 341 -6.97 -17.10 -4.79
CA LEU A 341 -7.94 -16.91 -5.88
C LEU A 341 -8.63 -15.53 -5.97
N GLY A 342 -8.06 -14.46 -5.41
CA GLY A 342 -8.51 -13.08 -5.68
C GLY A 342 -8.21 -12.64 -7.11
N GLY A 343 -9.15 -11.97 -7.79
CA GLY A 343 -8.92 -11.53 -9.17
C GLY A 343 -9.86 -10.42 -9.64
N SER A 344 -9.43 -9.65 -10.64
CA SER A 344 -10.20 -8.52 -11.18
C SER A 344 -10.61 -7.52 -10.08
N ILE A 345 -9.65 -7.14 -9.25
CA ILE A 345 -9.84 -6.20 -8.14
C ILE A 345 -9.50 -4.80 -8.63
N LYS A 346 -10.39 -3.83 -8.39
CA LYS A 346 -10.22 -2.45 -8.84
C LYS A 346 -10.30 -1.48 -7.69
N PHE A 347 -9.38 -0.54 -7.66
CA PHE A 347 -9.34 0.60 -6.76
C PHE A 347 -9.40 1.87 -7.59
N ILE A 348 -10.43 2.68 -7.38
CA ILE A 348 -10.65 3.92 -8.12
C ILE A 348 -10.71 5.03 -7.08
N ALA A 349 -9.74 5.94 -7.11
CA ALA A 349 -9.59 7.02 -6.14
C ALA A 349 -9.66 6.53 -4.67
N THR A 350 -9.02 5.40 -4.37
CA THR A 350 -9.02 4.81 -3.02
C THR A 350 -7.76 5.19 -2.26
N ALA A 351 -7.91 5.55 -0.98
CA ALA A 351 -6.79 5.80 -0.08
C ALA A 351 -6.55 4.60 0.85
N ILE A 352 -5.29 4.19 1.00
CA ILE A 352 -4.86 3.15 1.95
C ILE A 352 -3.82 3.79 2.89
N LEU A 353 -4.12 3.83 4.19
CA LEU A 353 -3.40 4.68 5.13
C LEU A 353 -3.00 3.91 6.39
N PHE A 354 -1.85 4.25 6.97
CA PHE A 354 -1.36 3.66 8.23
C PHE A 354 -1.21 2.13 8.14
N GLY A 355 -1.15 1.44 9.28
CA GLY A 355 -0.97 -0.01 9.33
C GLY A 355 0.43 -0.48 8.94
N ARG A 356 0.59 -1.79 8.77
CA ARG A 356 1.82 -2.43 8.31
C ARG A 356 1.97 -2.34 6.79
N HIS A 357 1.43 -3.30 6.05
CA HIS A 357 1.43 -3.27 4.59
C HIS A 357 0.16 -2.58 4.06
N GLY A 358 0.29 -1.90 2.91
CA GLY A 358 -0.86 -1.28 2.26
C GLY A 358 -1.68 -2.31 1.48
N LEU A 359 -1.15 -2.72 0.33
CA LEU A 359 -1.70 -3.79 -0.50
C LEU A 359 -0.70 -4.93 -0.60
N TRP A 360 -1.09 -6.13 -0.19
CA TRP A 360 -0.27 -7.33 -0.24
C TRP A 360 -0.91 -8.42 -1.11
N LEU A 361 -0.24 -8.79 -2.19
CA LEU A 361 -0.59 -9.96 -3.01
C LEU A 361 0.31 -11.14 -2.64
N ARG A 362 -0.30 -12.22 -2.17
CA ARG A 362 0.39 -13.46 -1.80
C ARG A 362 -0.43 -14.69 -2.19
N ASN A 363 0.13 -15.87 -1.96
CA ASN A 363 -0.55 -17.13 -2.21
C ASN A 363 -0.18 -18.16 -1.14
N THR A 364 -0.84 -18.08 0.00
CA THR A 364 -0.70 -19.03 1.11
C THR A 364 -1.77 -20.12 1.08
N THR A 365 -2.83 -19.94 0.29
CA THR A 365 -3.96 -20.90 0.22
C THR A 365 -3.65 -22.19 -0.52
N GLY A 366 -2.50 -22.28 -1.20
CA GLY A 366 -2.13 -23.41 -2.07
C GLY A 366 -2.91 -23.47 -3.39
N GLN A 367 -3.75 -22.47 -3.67
CA GLN A 367 -4.55 -22.39 -4.88
C GLN A 367 -3.81 -21.64 -6.00
N ALA A 368 -4.49 -21.33 -7.11
CA ALA A 368 -3.91 -20.44 -8.12
C ALA A 368 -3.71 -19.03 -7.53
N ALA A 369 -2.61 -18.39 -7.94
CA ALA A 369 -2.21 -17.08 -7.47
C ALA A 369 -3.22 -15.96 -7.84
N PRO A 370 -3.15 -14.79 -7.17
CA PRO A 370 -3.96 -13.64 -7.49
C PRO A 370 -3.85 -13.25 -8.96
N LYS A 371 -4.96 -12.86 -9.61
CA LYS A 371 -4.93 -12.55 -11.05
C LYS A 371 -4.65 -11.08 -11.33
N PHE A 372 -5.69 -10.26 -11.35
CA PHE A 372 -5.64 -8.88 -11.85
C PHE A 372 -5.93 -7.89 -10.74
N VAL A 373 -5.05 -6.90 -10.57
CA VAL A 373 -5.25 -5.74 -9.71
C VAL A 373 -5.04 -4.48 -10.52
N TYR A 374 -5.99 -3.55 -10.41
CA TYR A 374 -5.95 -2.22 -11.03
C TYR A 374 -6.13 -1.17 -9.95
N PHE A 375 -5.18 -0.24 -9.84
CA PHE A 375 -5.23 0.88 -8.90
C PHE A 375 -5.11 2.17 -9.70
N GLU A 376 -6.16 2.99 -9.68
CA GLU A 376 -6.25 4.19 -10.48
C GLU A 376 -6.63 5.40 -9.61
N GLY A 377 -5.67 6.31 -9.45
CA GLY A 377 -5.80 7.43 -8.52
C GLY A 377 -5.74 7.03 -7.05
N GLY A 378 -5.86 8.00 -6.14
CA GLY A 378 -5.72 7.75 -4.71
C GLY A 378 -4.27 7.42 -4.32
N GLY A 379 -4.08 6.59 -3.30
CA GLY A 379 -2.72 6.27 -2.90
C GLY A 379 -2.54 5.63 -1.53
N PHE A 380 -1.26 5.55 -1.16
CA PHE A 380 -0.75 4.95 0.05
C PHE A 380 0.03 5.99 0.85
N GLU A 381 -0.21 6.07 2.17
CA GLU A 381 0.49 7.04 3.01
C GLU A 381 0.62 6.56 4.46
N ASN A 382 1.71 6.97 5.13
CA ASN A 382 1.95 6.77 6.56
C ASN A 382 1.94 5.30 7.04
N GLY A 383 2.07 4.34 6.13
CA GLY A 383 2.25 2.92 6.48
C GLY A 383 3.66 2.64 7.04
N HIS A 384 3.77 1.65 7.92
CA HIS A 384 5.00 1.29 8.62
C HIS A 384 5.80 0.16 7.96
N GLY A 385 5.16 -0.62 7.08
CA GLY A 385 5.80 -1.59 6.21
C GLY A 385 5.75 -1.16 4.74
N VAL A 386 5.86 -2.12 3.83
CA VAL A 386 5.78 -1.88 2.37
C VAL A 386 4.36 -1.48 1.95
N PRO A 387 4.14 -0.29 1.35
CA PRO A 387 2.85 0.15 0.82
C PRO A 387 2.29 -0.78 -0.27
N VAL A 388 3.11 -1.19 -1.24
CA VAL A 388 2.73 -2.13 -2.30
C VAL A 388 3.67 -3.34 -2.29
N LEU A 389 3.17 -4.47 -1.81
CA LEU A 389 3.91 -5.73 -1.68
C LEU A 389 3.35 -6.80 -2.61
N LEU A 390 4.10 -7.13 -3.66
CA LEU A 390 3.71 -8.10 -4.68
C LEU A 390 4.60 -9.34 -4.58
N GLU A 391 4.10 -10.42 -3.98
CA GLU A 391 4.85 -11.66 -3.79
C GLU A 391 4.33 -12.82 -4.64
N ALA A 392 3.08 -12.78 -5.07
CA ALA A 392 2.50 -13.72 -6.02
C ALA A 392 1.41 -13.05 -6.85
N GLY A 393 1.31 -13.36 -8.14
CA GLY A 393 0.19 -12.92 -8.95
C GLY A 393 0.47 -12.85 -10.45
N ALA A 394 -0.57 -12.59 -11.24
CA ALA A 394 -0.51 -12.57 -12.70
C ALA A 394 -0.39 -11.17 -13.30
N GLN A 395 -0.98 -10.15 -12.67
CA GLN A 395 -0.94 -8.77 -13.17
C GLN A 395 -1.29 -7.76 -12.07
N ALA A 396 -0.50 -6.68 -12.00
CA ALA A 396 -0.78 -5.52 -11.17
C ALA A 396 -0.51 -4.21 -11.94
N GLN A 397 -1.46 -3.29 -11.93
CA GLN A 397 -1.35 -2.00 -12.59
C GLN A 397 -1.68 -0.87 -11.62
N PHE A 398 -0.78 0.10 -11.53
CA PHE A 398 -0.91 1.31 -10.72
C PHE A 398 -0.74 2.51 -11.64
N ALA A 399 -1.79 3.31 -11.77
CA ALA A 399 -1.83 4.50 -12.61
C ALA A 399 -2.22 5.72 -11.77
N ASN A 400 -1.53 6.84 -11.98
CA ASN A 400 -1.82 8.12 -11.31
C ASN A 400 -1.89 7.99 -9.77
N THR A 401 -1.07 7.11 -9.20
CA THR A 401 -1.16 6.73 -7.78
C THR A 401 -0.08 7.45 -6.97
N TYR A 402 -0.42 7.91 -5.76
CA TYR A 402 0.56 8.37 -4.78
C TYR A 402 0.99 7.19 -3.89
N ILE A 403 2.28 6.88 -3.80
CA ILE A 403 2.81 5.76 -3.02
C ILE A 403 3.88 6.28 -2.07
N SER A 404 3.57 6.29 -0.78
CA SER A 404 4.46 6.76 0.28
C SER A 404 4.29 5.95 1.56
N GLY A 405 5.31 5.95 2.41
CA GLY A 405 5.26 5.33 3.74
C GLY A 405 6.26 5.97 4.70
N ASP A 406 5.96 5.87 5.99
CA ASP A 406 6.87 6.25 7.08
C ASP A 406 7.60 5.00 7.62
N ASN A 407 8.10 4.20 6.69
CA ASN A 407 8.60 2.86 6.93
C ASN A 407 10.14 2.80 6.92
N ASP A 408 10.65 1.64 7.33
CA ASP A 408 12.06 1.24 7.14
C ASP A 408 12.29 0.47 5.83
N ASP A 409 11.28 0.36 4.99
CA ASP A 409 11.22 -0.57 3.87
C ASP A 409 11.16 0.16 2.52
N ASP A 410 10.79 -0.56 1.47
CA ASP A 410 10.58 -0.04 0.13
C ASP A 410 9.17 0.56 0.00
N ALA A 411 8.97 1.50 -0.93
CA ALA A 411 7.62 1.97 -1.26
C ALA A 411 6.84 0.91 -2.07
N VAL A 412 7.55 0.24 -2.98
CA VAL A 412 7.06 -0.86 -3.80
C VAL A 412 8.06 -1.99 -3.75
N ARG A 413 7.60 -3.21 -3.42
CA ARG A 413 8.41 -4.42 -3.50
C ARG A 413 7.73 -5.45 -4.40
N ILE A 414 8.44 -5.87 -5.44
CA ILE A 414 8.00 -6.89 -6.39
C ILE A 414 8.91 -8.09 -6.23
N GLY A 415 8.51 -9.04 -5.37
CA GLY A 415 9.30 -10.22 -5.06
C GLY A 415 9.43 -11.18 -6.24
N ALA A 416 10.47 -12.02 -6.22
CA ALA A 416 10.73 -13.00 -7.29
C ALA A 416 9.60 -14.04 -7.47
N GLY A 417 8.76 -14.25 -6.44
CA GLY A 417 7.57 -15.11 -6.53
C GLY A 417 6.43 -14.52 -7.35
N PHE A 418 6.40 -13.19 -7.55
CA PHE A 418 5.47 -12.56 -8.46
C PHE A 418 5.94 -12.87 -9.88
N THR A 419 5.21 -13.67 -10.65
CA THR A 419 5.65 -14.10 -12.00
C THR A 419 4.85 -13.44 -13.13
N GLY A 420 3.88 -12.62 -12.76
CA GLY A 420 3.04 -11.82 -13.63
C GLY A 420 3.71 -10.58 -14.20
N SER A 421 2.89 -9.65 -14.71
CA SER A 421 3.34 -8.31 -15.13
C SER A 421 2.99 -7.25 -14.09
N ALA A 422 3.88 -6.29 -13.88
CA ALA A 422 3.61 -5.14 -13.03
C ALA A 422 3.84 -3.85 -13.82
N THR A 423 2.93 -2.89 -13.70
CA THR A 423 3.05 -1.58 -14.35
C THR A 423 2.77 -0.46 -13.37
N PHE A 424 3.68 0.52 -13.32
CA PHE A 424 3.54 1.76 -12.58
C PHE A 424 3.62 2.90 -13.58
N SER A 425 2.53 3.65 -13.75
CA SER A 425 2.46 4.77 -14.68
C SER A 425 2.02 6.06 -14.00
N ASN A 426 2.66 7.17 -14.37
CA ASN A 426 2.29 8.53 -13.94
C ASN A 426 2.13 8.67 -12.41
N SER A 427 2.89 7.91 -11.64
CA SER A 427 2.72 7.77 -10.19
C SER A 427 3.82 8.53 -9.44
N VAL A 428 3.53 8.93 -8.21
CA VAL A 428 4.50 9.56 -7.31
C VAL A 428 4.92 8.53 -6.27
N ILE A 429 6.21 8.22 -6.16
CA ILE A 429 6.74 7.16 -5.30
C ILE A 429 7.86 7.73 -4.43
N ARG A 430 7.61 7.89 -3.13
CA ARG A 430 8.48 8.71 -2.27
C ARG A 430 8.40 8.36 -0.79
N GLY A 431 9.31 8.95 -0.01
CA GLY A 431 9.23 9.03 1.45
C GLY A 431 9.71 7.80 2.22
N CYS A 432 10.01 6.70 1.52
CA CYS A 432 10.28 5.41 2.15
C CYS A 432 11.71 5.26 2.67
N GLY A 433 11.88 4.30 3.59
CA GLY A 433 13.12 4.06 4.33
C GLY A 433 14.28 3.58 3.48
N ARG A 434 14.00 2.79 2.44
CA ARG A 434 15.01 2.07 1.64
C ARG A 434 14.94 2.41 0.15
N HIS A 435 14.27 1.61 -0.68
CA HIS A 435 14.15 1.89 -2.11
C HIS A 435 12.80 2.54 -2.43
N GLY A 436 12.73 3.34 -3.50
CA GLY A 436 11.44 3.71 -4.07
C GLY A 436 10.74 2.46 -4.61
N ILE A 437 11.41 1.73 -5.49
CA ILE A 437 10.94 0.44 -6.03
C ILE A 437 12.05 -0.60 -5.93
N ASP A 438 11.74 -1.78 -5.40
CA ASP A 438 12.60 -2.96 -5.46
C ASP A 438 11.98 -4.04 -6.36
N ILE A 439 12.71 -4.41 -7.41
CA ILE A 439 12.25 -5.29 -8.49
C ILE A 439 13.05 -6.59 -8.46
N GLY A 440 12.44 -7.66 -7.97
CA GLY A 440 12.95 -9.03 -8.02
C GLY A 440 12.29 -9.92 -9.08
N SER A 441 11.32 -9.40 -9.82
CA SER A 441 10.44 -10.13 -10.74
C SER A 441 10.70 -9.81 -12.23
N THR A 442 10.01 -10.53 -13.12
CA THR A 442 10.07 -10.33 -14.58
C THR A 442 8.92 -9.46 -15.09
N ARG A 443 9.08 -8.81 -16.25
CA ARG A 443 8.01 -8.06 -16.95
C ARG A 443 7.44 -6.89 -16.13
N VAL A 444 8.34 -6.05 -15.63
CA VAL A 444 7.98 -4.84 -14.88
C VAL A 444 8.19 -3.60 -15.76
N THR A 445 7.19 -2.73 -15.82
CA THR A 445 7.26 -1.44 -16.52
C THR A 445 7.04 -0.29 -15.54
N VAL A 446 7.93 0.69 -15.54
CA VAL A 446 7.82 1.92 -14.75
C VAL A 446 7.96 3.10 -15.72
N THR A 447 6.91 3.92 -15.83
CA THR A 447 6.84 4.98 -16.84
C THR A 447 6.18 6.27 -16.35
N GLY A 448 6.77 7.42 -16.68
CA GLY A 448 6.19 8.72 -16.32
C GLY A 448 6.11 9.00 -14.81
N CYS A 449 6.84 8.25 -13.98
CA CYS A 449 6.77 8.37 -12.52
C CYS A 449 7.73 9.43 -11.97
N LEU A 450 7.34 10.01 -10.83
CA LEU A 450 8.19 10.85 -9.98
C LEU A 450 8.68 10.01 -8.80
N ILE A 451 9.98 9.73 -8.72
CA ILE A 451 10.57 8.83 -7.73
C ILE A 451 11.70 9.53 -6.99
N GLY A 452 11.53 9.77 -5.70
CA GLY A 452 12.57 10.44 -4.92
C GLY A 452 12.19 10.66 -3.48
N ASN A 453 13.06 11.31 -2.71
CA ASN A 453 12.92 11.39 -1.25
C ASN A 453 12.82 9.99 -0.60
N ASN A 454 13.52 9.00 -1.18
CA ASN A 454 13.67 7.65 -0.61
C ASN A 454 15.03 7.51 0.08
N GLY A 455 15.27 6.36 0.70
CA GLY A 455 16.49 6.10 1.45
C GLY A 455 16.54 6.84 2.79
N ARG A 456 15.37 7.20 3.36
CA ARG A 456 15.29 7.97 4.61
C ARG A 456 16.08 7.32 5.73
N THR A 457 15.98 6.00 5.87
CA THR A 457 16.67 5.21 6.90
C THR A 457 17.86 4.42 6.35
N ALA A 458 18.30 4.78 5.14
CA ALA A 458 19.52 4.30 4.48
C ALA A 458 20.61 5.39 4.47
N HIS A 459 21.01 5.83 5.68
CA HIS A 459 21.89 6.97 5.89
C HIS A 459 22.75 6.76 7.15
N PRO A 460 23.97 7.33 7.26
CA PRO A 460 24.82 7.17 8.44
C PRO A 460 24.18 7.49 9.80
N THR A 461 23.19 8.38 9.84
CA THR A 461 22.42 8.70 11.07
C THR A 461 21.57 7.53 11.58
N PHE A 462 21.32 6.51 10.75
CA PHE A 462 20.60 5.28 11.09
C PHE A 462 21.54 4.05 11.15
N ALA A 463 22.84 4.28 11.25
CA ALA A 463 23.82 3.20 11.32
C ALA A 463 23.62 2.30 12.55
N ARG A 464 23.95 1.03 12.39
CA ARG A 464 24.01 0.05 13.48
C ARG A 464 25.45 -0.06 13.99
N THR A 465 25.62 0.00 15.30
CA THR A 465 26.93 -0.20 15.93
C THR A 465 27.36 -1.65 15.78
N VAL A 466 28.61 -1.86 15.38
CA VAL A 466 29.24 -3.18 15.29
C VAL A 466 29.58 -3.66 16.69
N ALA A 467 29.03 -4.82 17.08
CA ALA A 467 29.29 -5.47 18.35
C ALA A 467 30.47 -6.46 18.27
N GLY A 468 30.68 -7.07 17.10
CA GLY A 468 31.74 -8.05 16.89
C GLY A 468 31.94 -8.38 15.41
N ILE A 469 33.14 -8.86 15.09
CA ILE A 469 33.47 -9.41 13.77
C ILE A 469 34.22 -10.73 13.97
N ALA A 470 33.87 -11.75 13.19
CA ALA A 470 34.46 -13.08 13.26
C ALA A 470 34.50 -13.76 11.88
N ASP A 471 35.18 -14.90 11.79
CA ASP A 471 35.06 -15.82 10.65
C ASP A 471 33.61 -16.35 10.58
N ASN A 472 33.04 -16.36 9.38
CA ASN A 472 31.70 -16.89 9.11
C ASN A 472 31.63 -18.43 9.07
N GLY A 473 32.76 -19.12 9.29
CA GLY A 473 32.91 -20.57 9.22
C GLY A 473 33.29 -21.08 7.83
N SER A 474 33.51 -20.17 6.88
CA SER A 474 33.97 -20.46 5.51
C SER A 474 35.13 -19.55 5.09
N GLY A 475 35.79 -18.89 6.05
CA GLY A 475 36.91 -17.97 5.80
C GLY A 475 36.47 -16.57 5.38
N GLY A 476 35.18 -16.25 5.45
CA GLY A 476 34.61 -14.94 5.14
C GLY A 476 34.31 -14.12 6.40
N VAL A 477 34.07 -12.82 6.22
CA VAL A 477 33.78 -11.89 7.35
C VAL A 477 32.30 -11.95 7.76
N ARG A 478 32.03 -12.29 9.02
CA ARG A 478 30.72 -12.12 9.70
C ARG A 478 30.75 -10.91 10.63
N ILE A 479 29.75 -10.05 10.50
CA ILE A 479 29.53 -8.90 11.39
C ILE A 479 28.30 -9.14 12.27
N THR A 480 28.44 -8.85 13.56
CA THR A 480 27.34 -8.81 14.53
C THR A 480 27.05 -7.35 14.91
N THR A 481 25.79 -6.93 14.90
CA THR A 481 25.34 -5.61 15.34
C THR A 481 24.77 -5.66 16.76
N THR A 482 24.81 -4.52 17.44
CA THR A 482 24.26 -4.37 18.82
C THR A 482 22.74 -4.45 18.91
N ALA A 483 22.03 -4.20 17.81
CA ALA A 483 20.57 -4.22 17.72
C ALA A 483 20.12 -4.76 16.36
N PRO A 484 18.85 -5.23 16.24
CA PRO A 484 18.34 -5.72 14.98
C PRO A 484 18.47 -4.71 13.84
N HIS A 485 19.04 -5.13 12.71
CA HIS A 485 19.36 -4.24 11.61
C HIS A 485 18.20 -4.03 10.64
N ARG A 486 17.31 -5.03 10.46
CA ARG A 486 16.17 -5.02 9.51
C ARG A 486 16.61 -4.83 8.05
N TRP A 487 17.68 -5.51 7.68
CA TRP A 487 18.24 -5.48 6.31
C TRP A 487 17.98 -6.82 5.65
N ASP A 488 18.06 -6.84 4.32
CA ASP A 488 17.86 -8.05 3.52
C ASP A 488 19.17 -8.54 2.88
N SER A 489 19.25 -9.83 2.58
CA SER A 489 20.33 -10.37 1.76
C SER A 489 20.32 -9.71 0.37
N GLY A 490 21.51 -9.31 -0.09
CA GLY A 490 21.70 -8.52 -1.30
C GLY A 490 21.82 -7.01 -1.06
N ASP A 491 21.49 -6.53 0.15
CA ASP A 491 21.63 -5.11 0.50
C ASP A 491 23.08 -4.63 0.36
N ARG A 492 23.21 -3.37 -0.03
CA ARG A 492 24.49 -2.66 -0.10
C ARG A 492 24.68 -1.94 1.23
N ILE A 493 25.78 -2.24 1.93
CA ILE A 493 26.12 -1.71 3.25
C ILE A 493 27.47 -1.01 3.19
N THR A 494 27.60 0.12 3.89
CA THR A 494 28.90 0.69 4.24
C THR A 494 29.25 0.35 5.67
N VAL A 495 30.42 -0.25 5.86
CA VAL A 495 31.05 -0.49 7.16
C VAL A 495 32.21 0.50 7.32
N SER A 496 32.32 1.14 8.49
CA SER A 496 33.35 2.16 8.74
C SER A 496 33.75 2.20 10.20
N GLY A 497 35.02 2.51 10.48
CA GLY A 497 35.55 2.72 11.82
C GLY A 497 35.87 1.46 12.61
N VAL A 498 35.95 0.30 11.95
CA VAL A 498 36.39 -0.97 12.55
C VAL A 498 37.90 -0.95 12.71
N THR A 499 38.40 -1.33 13.89
CA THR A 499 39.83 -1.60 14.14
C THR A 499 40.08 -3.12 14.24
N GLY A 500 41.33 -3.57 14.02
CA GLY A 500 41.66 -5.00 13.93
C GLY A 500 41.27 -5.59 12.56
N SER A 501 40.01 -5.99 12.39
CA SER A 501 39.42 -6.49 11.13
C SER A 501 39.21 -5.37 10.09
N THR A 502 40.27 -4.63 9.77
CA THR A 502 40.20 -3.45 8.89
C THR A 502 39.75 -3.78 7.46
N GLU A 503 39.92 -5.02 7.02
CA GLU A 503 39.38 -5.55 5.77
C GLU A 503 37.84 -5.43 5.66
N ALA A 504 37.14 -5.32 6.80
CA ALA A 504 35.70 -5.12 6.83
C ALA A 504 35.30 -3.69 6.48
N ASN A 505 36.18 -2.69 6.61
CA ASN A 505 35.84 -1.30 6.28
C ASN A 505 35.69 -1.14 4.76
N GLY A 506 34.54 -0.65 4.30
CA GLY A 506 34.27 -0.51 2.87
C GLY A 506 32.78 -0.51 2.53
N LYS A 507 32.49 -0.69 1.23
CA LYS A 507 31.13 -0.87 0.71
C LYS A 507 30.98 -2.30 0.23
N TRP A 508 29.98 -3.00 0.73
CA TRP A 508 29.82 -4.43 0.51
C TRP A 508 28.38 -4.78 0.20
N ARG A 509 28.19 -5.86 -0.54
CA ARG A 509 26.93 -6.61 -0.49
C ARG A 509 26.96 -7.53 0.72
N ILE A 510 25.79 -7.84 1.26
CA ILE A 510 25.67 -8.70 2.42
C ILE A 510 24.78 -9.92 2.19
N THR A 511 25.03 -10.97 2.96
CA THR A 511 24.09 -12.07 3.19
C THR A 511 23.64 -11.99 4.65
N VAL A 512 22.35 -11.81 4.89
CA VAL A 512 21.79 -11.75 6.24
C VAL A 512 21.75 -13.14 6.84
N VAL A 513 22.22 -13.26 8.09
CA VAL A 513 22.30 -14.53 8.84
C VAL A 513 21.25 -14.57 9.95
N SER A 514 21.04 -13.44 10.63
CA SER A 514 20.04 -13.28 11.68
C SER A 514 19.61 -11.81 11.76
N PRO A 515 18.64 -11.42 12.61
CA PRO A 515 18.29 -10.02 12.80
C PRO A 515 19.47 -9.13 13.22
N THR A 516 20.53 -9.69 13.82
CA THR A 516 21.70 -8.96 14.33
C THR A 516 23.02 -9.39 13.68
N ALA A 517 23.00 -10.20 12.62
CA ALA A 517 24.23 -10.68 12.00
C ALA A 517 24.12 -10.82 10.49
N PHE A 518 25.20 -10.48 9.80
CA PHE A 518 25.32 -10.61 8.35
C PHE A 518 26.76 -10.88 7.92
N ASP A 519 26.92 -11.54 6.78
CA ASP A 519 28.22 -11.85 6.17
C ASP A 519 28.51 -10.87 5.03
N LEU A 520 29.77 -10.43 4.91
CA LEU A 520 30.22 -9.61 3.79
C LEU A 520 30.51 -10.49 2.57
N VAL A 521 29.91 -10.17 1.43
CA VAL A 521 30.10 -10.93 0.20
C VAL A 521 31.45 -10.57 -0.43
N GLY A 522 32.29 -11.58 -0.65
CA GLY A 522 33.58 -11.45 -1.35
C GLY A 522 34.73 -10.92 -0.49
N VAL A 523 34.60 -10.93 0.84
CA VAL A 523 35.64 -10.46 1.77
C VAL A 523 36.19 -11.62 2.59
N ASN A 524 37.49 -11.87 2.49
CA ASN A 524 38.19 -12.88 3.28
C ASN A 524 38.47 -12.35 4.70
N PHE A 525 38.16 -13.15 5.71
CA PHE A 525 38.49 -12.83 7.10
C PHE A 525 39.99 -13.01 7.33
N SER A 526 40.66 -11.95 7.77
CA SER A 526 42.13 -11.92 7.87
C SER A 526 42.62 -11.57 9.27
N ASN A 527 41.94 -10.64 9.96
CA ASN A 527 42.39 -10.12 11.24
C ASN A 527 41.28 -10.20 12.29
N PRO A 528 41.60 -10.48 13.56
CA PRO A 528 40.63 -10.46 14.65
C PRO A 528 40.08 -9.05 14.90
N TYR A 529 38.84 -8.98 15.38
CA TYR A 529 38.16 -7.73 15.69
C TYR A 529 38.85 -6.98 16.85
N GLY A 530 39.26 -5.74 16.60
CA GLY A 530 39.91 -4.86 17.57
C GLY A 530 38.96 -3.87 18.25
N GLY A 531 37.69 -3.81 17.83
CA GLY A 531 36.67 -2.92 18.37
C GLY A 531 36.18 -1.86 17.37
N GLY A 532 35.16 -1.10 17.82
CA GLY A 532 34.59 0.02 17.08
C GLY A 532 33.82 -0.35 15.81
N GLY A 533 33.33 0.68 15.15
CA GLY A 533 32.72 0.56 13.84
C GLY A 533 31.21 0.65 13.82
N SER A 534 30.71 1.02 12.65
CA SER A 534 29.30 1.18 12.36
C SER A 534 29.02 0.68 10.95
N ALA A 535 27.79 0.21 10.74
CA ALA A 535 27.31 -0.26 9.46
C ALA A 535 25.99 0.43 9.11
N HIS A 536 25.84 0.94 7.89
CA HIS A 536 24.56 1.47 7.40
C HIS A 536 24.27 0.99 5.98
N ARG A 537 22.99 0.76 5.70
CA ARG A 537 22.51 0.38 4.36
C ARG A 537 22.40 1.58 3.42
N HIS A 538 22.37 1.29 2.12
CA HIS A 538 22.11 2.23 1.05
C HIS A 538 20.73 2.03 0.42
N GLY A 539 20.09 3.13 0.03
CA GLY A 539 18.80 3.16 -0.65
C GLY A 539 18.94 3.70 -2.08
N ALA A 540 18.04 3.33 -2.97
CA ALA A 540 18.06 3.72 -4.38
C ALA A 540 16.67 4.18 -4.82
N GLY A 541 16.57 4.96 -5.89
CA GLY A 541 15.26 5.24 -6.50
C GLY A 541 14.59 3.94 -6.95
N ILE A 542 15.27 3.17 -7.78
CA ILE A 542 14.87 1.83 -8.21
C ILE A 542 16.04 0.85 -8.04
N ASN A 543 15.80 -0.27 -7.36
CA ASN A 543 16.71 -1.40 -7.27
C ASN A 543 16.18 -2.56 -8.13
N ILE A 544 17.01 -3.09 -9.02
CA ILE A 544 16.66 -4.19 -9.94
C ILE A 544 17.56 -5.37 -9.61
N ARG A 545 17.01 -6.41 -9.00
CA ARG A 545 17.75 -7.60 -8.55
C ARG A 545 18.12 -8.50 -9.73
N SER A 546 19.12 -9.35 -9.55
CA SER A 546 19.60 -10.28 -10.59
C SER A 546 18.57 -11.33 -11.04
N THR A 547 17.53 -11.57 -10.22
CA THR A 547 16.41 -12.44 -10.57
C THR A 547 15.41 -11.81 -11.54
N ALA A 548 15.47 -10.48 -11.74
CA ALA A 548 14.59 -9.77 -12.63
C ALA A 548 14.98 -9.92 -14.11
N SER A 549 14.00 -9.82 -15.00
CA SER A 549 14.23 -9.78 -16.46
C SER A 549 13.06 -9.10 -17.18
N ARG A 550 13.29 -8.59 -18.39
CA ARG A 550 12.30 -7.81 -19.16
C ARG A 550 11.77 -6.63 -18.36
N VAL A 551 12.67 -5.87 -17.75
CA VAL A 551 12.34 -4.67 -16.99
C VAL A 551 12.46 -3.44 -17.88
N VAL A 552 11.45 -2.57 -17.89
CA VAL A 552 11.41 -1.35 -18.70
C VAL A 552 11.19 -0.14 -17.81
N ILE A 553 12.16 0.78 -17.76
CA ILE A 553 12.14 2.00 -16.95
C ILE A 553 12.30 3.19 -17.90
N VAL A 554 11.23 3.91 -18.20
CA VAL A 554 11.24 4.96 -19.23
C VAL A 554 10.55 6.26 -18.83
N GLY A 555 11.11 7.41 -19.20
CA GLY A 555 10.42 8.70 -19.04
C GLY A 555 10.14 9.11 -17.58
N ASN A 556 10.90 8.60 -16.62
CA ASN A 556 10.71 8.90 -15.19
C ASN A 556 11.64 10.02 -14.72
N ALA A 557 11.24 10.73 -13.65
CA ALA A 557 12.13 11.60 -12.89
C ALA A 557 12.51 10.90 -11.58
N ILE A 558 13.78 10.50 -11.45
CA ILE A 558 14.29 9.65 -10.35
C ILE A 558 15.46 10.36 -9.66
N GLY A 559 15.21 11.03 -8.54
CA GLY A 559 16.25 11.82 -7.89
C GLY A 559 15.79 13.01 -7.07
N GLY A 560 16.51 14.12 -7.22
CA GLY A 560 16.30 15.35 -6.47
C GLY A 560 14.96 16.01 -6.85
N LEU A 561 13.95 15.81 -6.00
CA LEU A 561 12.64 16.44 -6.14
C LEU A 561 12.61 17.78 -5.42
N ALA A 562 11.71 18.69 -5.85
CA ALA A 562 11.62 20.05 -5.31
C ALA A 562 11.17 20.12 -3.83
N ASP A 563 10.70 19.02 -3.24
CA ASP A 563 9.90 19.01 -2.02
C ASP A 563 10.53 18.25 -0.83
N GLY A 564 11.83 17.91 -0.85
CA GLY A 564 12.43 17.21 0.29
C GLY A 564 13.94 16.89 0.23
N ILE A 565 14.45 16.30 1.33
CA ILE A 565 15.84 15.82 1.46
C ILE A 565 15.97 14.46 0.78
N ASN A 566 16.52 14.43 -0.44
CA ASN A 566 16.81 13.18 -1.13
C ASN A 566 18.06 12.49 -0.54
N ARG A 567 17.93 11.22 -0.12
CA ARG A 567 19.03 10.43 0.47
C ARG A 567 19.39 9.17 -0.31
N GLN A 568 18.71 8.88 -1.42
CA GLN A 568 19.06 7.73 -2.23
C GLN A 568 20.43 7.94 -2.90
N ASP A 569 21.22 6.88 -2.96
CA ASP A 569 22.59 6.90 -3.45
C ASP A 569 22.63 7.00 -4.97
N HIS A 570 21.89 6.11 -5.61
CA HIS A 570 21.71 6.04 -7.04
C HIS A 570 20.24 6.19 -7.41
N GLY A 571 19.99 6.77 -8.59
CA GLY A 571 18.65 6.74 -9.18
C GLY A 571 18.24 5.30 -9.46
N ILE A 572 19.13 4.54 -10.14
CA ILE A 572 18.88 3.13 -10.48
C ILE A 572 20.09 2.27 -10.09
N VAL A 573 19.83 1.12 -9.48
CA VAL A 573 20.83 0.08 -9.23
C VAL A 573 20.37 -1.18 -9.94
N CYS A 574 21.23 -1.77 -10.76
CA CYS A 574 20.83 -2.87 -11.64
C CYS A 574 21.79 -4.05 -11.59
N ASP A 575 21.23 -5.21 -11.25
CA ASP A 575 21.90 -6.51 -11.25
C ASP A 575 21.34 -7.43 -12.33
N ALA A 576 20.23 -7.04 -12.99
CA ALA A 576 19.58 -7.79 -14.06
C ALA A 576 20.26 -7.56 -15.42
N ALA A 577 20.30 -8.62 -16.24
CA ALA A 577 20.90 -8.59 -17.57
C ALA A 577 19.92 -8.20 -18.69
N ASP A 578 18.61 -8.28 -18.46
CA ASP A 578 17.54 -7.99 -19.43
C ASP A 578 16.71 -6.81 -18.95
N VAL A 579 17.14 -5.61 -19.34
CA VAL A 579 16.60 -4.33 -18.87
C VAL A 579 16.75 -3.24 -19.91
N LEU A 580 15.70 -2.44 -20.09
CA LEU A 580 15.71 -1.17 -20.83
C LEU A 580 15.49 -0.02 -19.86
N VAL A 581 16.49 0.86 -19.73
CA VAL A 581 16.42 2.12 -19.00
C VAL A 581 16.65 3.25 -19.99
N ALA A 582 15.58 3.97 -20.36
CA ALA A 582 15.67 5.01 -21.38
C ALA A 582 14.95 6.31 -21.02
N ASP A 583 15.51 7.44 -21.44
CA ASP A 583 14.85 8.75 -21.39
C ASP A 583 14.37 9.18 -19.99
N ASN A 584 15.06 8.73 -18.94
CA ASN A 584 14.77 9.15 -17.56
C ASN A 584 15.61 10.37 -17.16
N ASP A 585 15.09 11.21 -16.27
CA ASP A 585 15.87 12.21 -15.54
C ASP A 585 16.39 11.60 -14.23
N LEU A 586 17.69 11.28 -14.17
CA LEU A 586 18.34 10.67 -13.02
C LEU A 586 19.18 11.69 -12.19
N ALA A 587 18.93 12.98 -12.36
CA ALA A 587 19.68 14.02 -11.66
C ALA A 587 19.33 14.12 -10.16
N GLY A 588 20.29 14.57 -9.34
CA GLY A 588 20.06 14.86 -7.92
C GLY A 588 20.10 13.66 -6.98
N ASN A 589 20.72 12.54 -7.39
CA ASN A 589 21.06 11.41 -6.51
C ASN A 589 22.44 11.63 -5.85
N THR A 590 22.64 11.13 -4.63
CA THR A 590 23.80 11.53 -3.79
C THR A 590 25.14 10.95 -4.23
N VAL A 591 25.15 9.83 -4.96
CA VAL A 591 26.35 9.18 -5.50
C VAL A 591 26.38 9.23 -7.03
N GLY A 592 25.28 8.92 -7.72
CA GLY A 592 25.24 9.04 -9.18
C GLY A 592 23.93 8.61 -9.82
N ALA A 593 23.78 8.83 -11.12
CA ALA A 593 22.55 8.50 -11.85
C ALA A 593 22.16 7.02 -11.74
N TYR A 594 23.11 6.12 -12.00
CA TYR A 594 22.87 4.68 -11.89
C TYR A 594 24.15 3.90 -11.55
N GLN A 595 23.98 2.66 -11.11
CA GLN A 595 25.03 1.67 -10.90
C GLN A 595 24.60 0.33 -11.51
N ILE A 596 25.42 -0.25 -12.40
CA ILE A 596 25.25 -1.64 -12.85
C ILE A 596 26.25 -2.49 -12.07
N THR A 597 25.77 -3.55 -11.41
CA THR A 597 26.66 -4.48 -10.69
C THR A 597 26.52 -5.94 -11.14
N GLY A 598 25.47 -6.25 -11.90
CA GLY A 598 25.30 -7.54 -12.55
C GLY A 598 26.04 -7.63 -13.89
N ASN A 599 25.97 -8.80 -14.53
CA ASN A 599 26.56 -9.01 -15.84
C ASN A 599 25.71 -8.32 -16.92
N GLU A 600 26.35 -7.47 -17.72
CA GLU A 600 25.73 -6.85 -18.89
C GLU A 600 25.59 -7.88 -20.02
N SER A 601 24.48 -7.81 -20.74
CA SER A 601 24.21 -8.64 -21.92
C SER A 601 23.79 -7.79 -23.11
N ALA A 602 23.57 -8.44 -24.26
CA ALA A 602 22.96 -7.79 -25.41
C ALA A 602 21.53 -7.27 -25.15
N GLN A 603 20.90 -7.58 -24.02
CA GLN A 603 19.60 -7.04 -23.62
C GLN A 603 19.71 -5.91 -22.57
N THR A 604 20.91 -5.61 -22.05
CA THR A 604 21.12 -4.49 -21.12
C THR A 604 21.23 -3.19 -21.91
N ARG A 605 20.30 -2.25 -21.71
CA ARG A 605 20.26 -0.98 -22.43
C ARG A 605 20.01 0.18 -21.47
N PHE A 606 20.98 1.08 -21.37
CA PHE A 606 20.89 2.36 -20.66
C PHE A 606 21.17 3.48 -21.66
N VAL A 607 20.14 4.16 -22.15
CA VAL A 607 20.25 5.12 -23.29
C VAL A 607 19.43 6.37 -23.03
N GLY A 608 19.85 7.55 -23.52
CA GLY A 608 19.04 8.78 -23.44
C GLY A 608 18.77 9.34 -22.03
N ASN A 609 19.35 8.76 -20.96
CA ASN A 609 19.07 9.19 -19.59
C ASN A 609 19.83 10.49 -19.24
N LYS A 610 19.10 11.49 -18.72
CA LYS A 610 19.66 12.72 -18.14
C LYS A 610 20.25 12.44 -16.74
N GLY A 611 21.22 13.24 -16.31
CA GLY A 611 22.00 13.01 -15.09
C GLY A 611 23.20 12.08 -15.30
N VAL A 612 23.32 11.48 -16.48
CA VAL A 612 24.50 10.76 -16.95
C VAL A 612 25.35 11.70 -17.81
N PRO A 613 26.70 11.65 -17.74
CA PRO A 613 27.54 12.37 -18.69
C PRO A 613 27.15 12.03 -20.12
N GLN A 614 26.70 13.04 -20.88
CA GLN A 614 26.35 12.89 -22.29
C GLN A 614 27.64 12.88 -23.13
N PHE A 615 27.76 11.97 -24.09
CA PHE A 615 28.88 11.94 -25.03
C PHE A 615 28.30 11.90 -26.45
N ASP A 616 28.81 12.75 -27.34
CA ASP A 616 28.36 12.81 -28.73
C ASP A 616 28.98 11.69 -29.58
N GLY A 617 30.08 11.09 -29.11
CA GLY A 617 30.68 9.92 -29.73
C GLY A 617 31.90 9.41 -28.98
N TRP A 618 32.52 8.38 -29.57
CA TRP A 618 33.72 7.73 -29.05
C TRP A 618 34.75 7.59 -30.16
N LEU A 619 36.04 7.80 -29.86
CA LEU A 619 37.15 7.38 -30.72
C LEU A 619 37.63 6.03 -30.21
N THR A 620 37.56 4.97 -31.03
CA THR A 620 37.80 3.59 -30.58
C THR A 620 38.99 2.96 -31.29
N ALA A 621 39.88 2.32 -30.54
CA ALA A 621 40.95 1.48 -31.07
C ALA A 621 40.96 0.12 -30.36
N ARG A 622 41.15 -0.94 -31.12
CA ARG A 622 41.22 -2.33 -30.65
C ARG A 622 42.41 -3.04 -31.31
N LEU A 623 43.28 -3.64 -30.50
CA LEU A 623 44.43 -4.43 -30.92
C LEU A 623 44.33 -5.80 -30.25
N ASP A 624 44.00 -6.86 -30.98
CA ASP A 624 43.74 -8.18 -30.38
C ASP A 624 45.02 -8.95 -29.97
N GLY A 625 46.20 -8.56 -30.46
CA GLY A 625 47.49 -9.21 -30.18
C GLY A 625 48.48 -8.33 -29.43
N THR A 626 49.78 -8.54 -29.64
CA THR A 626 50.86 -7.78 -28.99
C THR A 626 50.70 -6.27 -29.20
N VAL A 627 50.80 -5.53 -28.10
CA VAL A 627 50.65 -4.07 -28.07
C VAL A 627 52.02 -3.42 -27.90
N GLY A 628 52.50 -2.74 -28.94
CA GLY A 628 53.77 -2.01 -28.95
C GLY A 628 53.63 -0.51 -28.71
N ASN A 629 54.74 0.15 -28.37
CA ASN A 629 54.81 1.61 -28.33
C ASN A 629 54.64 2.19 -29.75
N GLY A 630 53.89 3.27 -29.90
CA GLY A 630 53.70 3.90 -31.21
C GLY A 630 52.37 4.63 -31.36
N LEU A 631 52.02 4.92 -32.61
CA LEU A 631 50.75 5.54 -32.99
C LEU A 631 49.86 4.51 -33.67
N VAL A 632 48.59 4.48 -33.29
CA VAL A 632 47.57 3.59 -33.83
C VAL A 632 46.40 4.44 -34.29
N ASP A 633 45.92 4.20 -35.50
CA ASP A 633 44.73 4.85 -36.02
C ASP A 633 43.47 4.34 -35.28
N PHE A 634 42.53 5.23 -34.98
CA PHE A 634 41.22 4.79 -34.47
C PHE A 634 40.45 4.08 -35.58
N GLY A 635 39.75 3.01 -35.24
CA GLY A 635 39.01 2.19 -36.20
C GLY A 635 37.76 2.88 -36.76
N ASN A 636 37.28 3.96 -36.14
CA ASN A 636 36.04 4.63 -36.52
C ASN A 636 36.18 6.09 -36.98
N HIS A 637 37.25 6.79 -36.60
CA HIS A 637 37.49 8.18 -37.03
C HIS A 637 38.98 8.48 -37.18
N LEU A 638 39.43 8.78 -38.41
CA LEU A 638 40.84 9.07 -38.72
C LEU A 638 41.19 10.56 -38.63
N TYR A 639 40.23 11.42 -38.99
CA TYR A 639 40.36 12.87 -38.98
C TYR A 639 39.14 13.52 -38.31
N LEU A 640 39.36 14.64 -37.63
CA LEU A 640 38.34 15.59 -37.23
C LEU A 640 38.35 16.74 -38.23
N ASP A 641 37.25 16.93 -38.95
CA ASP A 641 37.11 17.95 -39.99
C ASP A 641 35.81 18.75 -39.78
N GLY A 642 35.89 20.08 -39.91
CA GLY A 642 34.76 21.00 -39.77
C GLY A 642 34.11 21.05 -38.39
N GLN A 643 34.72 20.45 -37.36
CA GLN A 643 34.13 20.31 -36.03
C GLN A 643 35.16 20.55 -34.92
N ARG A 644 34.66 20.96 -33.76
CA ARG A 644 35.41 21.03 -32.51
C ARG A 644 34.86 20.02 -31.53
N ILE A 645 35.74 19.24 -30.92
CA ILE A 645 35.38 18.28 -29.88
C ILE A 645 36.14 18.56 -28.60
N ARG A 646 35.59 18.13 -27.46
CA ARG A 646 36.33 18.01 -26.20
C ARG A 646 36.33 16.56 -25.74
N VAL A 647 37.51 16.02 -25.47
CA VAL A 647 37.64 14.67 -24.91
C VAL A 647 37.47 14.76 -23.40
N VAL A 648 36.53 13.98 -22.88
CA VAL A 648 36.08 14.08 -21.49
C VAL A 648 36.29 12.81 -20.69
N LYS A 649 36.36 11.65 -21.35
CA LYS A 649 36.50 10.36 -20.67
C LYS A 649 37.32 9.40 -21.51
N VAL A 650 38.12 8.56 -20.85
CA VAL A 650 38.87 7.49 -21.50
C VAL A 650 38.60 6.16 -20.80
N THR A 651 38.09 5.20 -21.57
CA THR A 651 37.86 3.82 -21.14
C THR A 651 38.93 2.94 -21.79
N ARG A 652 39.57 2.06 -21.01
CA ARG A 652 40.62 1.17 -21.53
C ARG A 652 40.77 -0.11 -20.72
N ARG A 653 41.22 -1.17 -21.39
CA ARG A 653 41.65 -2.44 -20.78
C ARG A 653 42.65 -3.16 -21.68
N LEU A 654 43.49 -3.98 -21.07
CA LEU A 654 44.36 -4.97 -21.73
C LEU A 654 43.89 -6.39 -21.42
N ALA A 655 44.22 -7.35 -22.28
CA ALA A 655 44.13 -8.76 -21.94
C ALA A 655 45.28 -9.20 -21.02
N ALA A 656 46.48 -8.66 -21.25
CA ALA A 656 47.67 -8.89 -20.42
C ALA A 656 48.61 -7.68 -20.40
N GLY A 657 49.48 -7.61 -19.39
CA GLY A 657 50.53 -6.59 -19.27
C GLY A 657 50.03 -5.18 -18.93
N THR A 658 50.85 -4.19 -19.22
CA THR A 658 50.58 -2.78 -18.94
C THR A 658 51.05 -1.87 -20.07
N CYS A 659 50.36 -0.74 -20.27
CA CYS A 659 50.84 0.33 -21.13
C CYS A 659 50.28 1.68 -20.67
N THR A 660 50.61 2.75 -21.39
CA THR A 660 50.05 4.09 -21.23
C THR A 660 49.38 4.51 -22.54
N VAL A 661 48.13 4.97 -22.46
CA VAL A 661 47.35 5.45 -23.60
C VAL A 661 47.12 6.96 -23.55
N ARG A 662 47.19 7.62 -24.69
CA ARG A 662 46.94 9.07 -24.83
C ARG A 662 46.36 9.39 -26.21
N LEU A 663 45.57 10.45 -26.33
CA LEU A 663 45.19 10.96 -27.65
C LEU A 663 46.40 11.62 -28.31
N ASP A 664 46.55 11.44 -29.60
CA ASP A 664 47.51 12.13 -30.46
C ASP A 664 46.75 12.95 -31.51
N VAL A 665 47.16 14.20 -31.69
CA VAL A 665 46.63 15.11 -32.70
C VAL A 665 47.80 15.54 -33.57
N ASP A 666 47.76 15.18 -34.85
CA ASP A 666 48.79 15.51 -35.86
C ASP A 666 50.22 15.12 -35.45
N GLY A 667 50.40 13.98 -34.79
CA GLY A 667 51.70 13.51 -34.34
C GLY A 667 52.15 14.07 -33.00
N THR A 668 51.33 14.92 -32.37
CA THR A 668 51.62 15.52 -31.06
C THR A 668 50.69 14.94 -29.98
N PRO A 669 51.23 14.49 -28.83
CA PRO A 669 50.40 14.06 -27.70
C PRO A 669 49.46 15.18 -27.19
N ALA A 670 48.17 14.91 -27.08
CA ALA A 670 47.16 15.86 -26.64
C ALA A 670 46.72 15.65 -25.17
N GLY A 671 46.31 16.72 -24.49
CA GLY A 671 45.79 16.66 -23.11
C GLY A 671 46.85 16.55 -22.01
N SER A 672 46.46 16.01 -20.85
CA SER A 672 47.34 15.74 -19.69
C SER A 672 48.30 14.55 -19.94
N ALA A 673 49.05 14.13 -18.90
CA ALA A 673 49.86 12.91 -18.96
C ALA A 673 49.04 11.70 -19.43
N GLY A 674 49.70 10.74 -20.10
CA GLY A 674 49.06 9.54 -20.58
C GLY A 674 48.47 8.70 -19.44
N LEU A 675 47.39 7.99 -19.73
CA LEU A 675 46.64 7.20 -18.75
C LEU A 675 47.16 5.76 -18.73
N ALA A 676 47.47 5.25 -17.55
CA ALA A 676 47.84 3.84 -17.40
C ALA A 676 46.67 2.93 -17.83
N ALA A 677 47.02 1.85 -18.52
CA ALA A 677 46.17 0.74 -18.92
C ALA A 677 46.72 -0.56 -18.32
N ASN A 678 45.83 -1.39 -17.79
CA ASN A 678 46.14 -2.73 -17.28
C ASN A 678 44.98 -3.70 -17.57
N THR A 679 45.01 -4.88 -16.96
CA THR A 679 44.02 -5.95 -17.20
C THR A 679 42.63 -5.67 -16.63
N THR A 680 42.48 -4.65 -15.78
CA THR A 680 41.18 -4.23 -15.25
C THR A 680 40.54 -3.22 -16.21
N LEU A 681 39.21 -3.27 -16.40
CA LEU A 681 38.51 -2.21 -17.10
C LEU A 681 38.59 -0.92 -16.30
N GLN A 682 39.25 0.09 -16.87
CA GLN A 682 39.42 1.37 -16.21
C GLN A 682 38.68 2.45 -17.01
N ALA A 683 37.84 3.25 -16.37
CA ALA A 683 37.11 4.35 -16.98
C ALA A 683 37.41 5.65 -16.24
N THR A 684 38.16 6.56 -16.86
CA THR A 684 38.65 7.80 -16.22
C THR A 684 38.01 9.02 -16.88
N THR A 685 37.22 9.77 -16.11
CA THR A 685 36.82 11.13 -16.48
C THR A 685 38.03 12.05 -16.32
N LEU A 686 38.34 12.83 -17.36
CA LEU A 686 39.48 13.72 -17.35
C LEU A 686 39.20 14.93 -16.46
N ALA A 687 40.06 15.19 -15.47
CA ALA A 687 39.94 16.34 -14.58
C ALA A 687 40.05 17.68 -15.33
N SER A 688 40.81 17.68 -16.43
CA SER A 688 40.85 18.77 -17.40
C SER A 688 40.54 18.19 -18.77
N PRO A 689 39.27 18.22 -19.22
CA PRO A 689 38.92 17.92 -20.61
C PRO A 689 39.73 18.83 -21.53
N PHE A 690 40.22 18.28 -22.64
CA PHE A 690 40.97 19.06 -23.61
C PHE A 690 40.27 19.05 -24.96
N ALA A 691 40.29 20.19 -25.63
CA ALA A 691 39.63 20.40 -26.91
C ALA A 691 40.56 20.05 -28.07
N VAL A 692 39.98 19.53 -29.14
CA VAL A 692 40.61 19.40 -30.45
C VAL A 692 39.77 20.20 -31.43
N ASP A 693 40.42 21.11 -32.14
CA ASP A 693 39.76 22.05 -33.03
C ASP A 693 40.09 21.74 -34.49
N GLY A 694 39.12 21.19 -35.21
CA GLY A 694 39.22 20.87 -36.63
C GLY A 694 38.35 21.76 -37.51
N THR A 695 37.83 22.89 -37.00
CA THR A 695 36.95 23.78 -37.78
C THR A 695 37.65 24.42 -38.97
N ASP A 696 38.91 24.81 -38.79
CA ASP A 696 39.67 25.57 -39.80
C ASP A 696 40.48 24.65 -40.72
N THR A 697 41.02 23.55 -40.16
CA THR A 697 41.81 22.56 -40.88
C THR A 697 41.57 21.15 -40.30
N PRO A 698 41.41 20.12 -41.14
CA PRO A 698 41.28 18.74 -40.65
C PRO A 698 42.45 18.35 -39.75
N ARG A 699 42.15 17.76 -38.58
CA ARG A 699 43.14 17.29 -37.60
C ARG A 699 43.17 15.76 -37.59
N ARG A 700 44.33 15.14 -37.76
CA ARG A 700 44.46 13.67 -37.68
C ARG A 700 44.41 13.23 -36.23
N LEU A 701 43.53 12.27 -35.92
CA LEU A 701 43.36 11.72 -34.57
C LEU A 701 43.93 10.31 -34.49
N ARG A 702 44.80 10.06 -33.51
CA ARG A 702 45.38 8.72 -33.27
C ARG A 702 45.45 8.39 -31.78
N LEU A 703 45.50 7.10 -31.48
CA LEU A 703 45.92 6.60 -30.18
C LEU A 703 47.46 6.61 -30.13
N ARG A 704 48.03 7.18 -29.07
CA ARG A 704 49.44 7.03 -28.71
C ARG A 704 49.58 6.02 -27.58
N ILE A 705 50.42 5.03 -27.81
CA ILE A 705 50.78 3.99 -26.85
C ILE A 705 52.24 4.22 -26.43
N ALA A 706 52.48 4.23 -25.12
CA ALA A 706 53.80 4.33 -24.52
C ALA A 706 53.95 3.34 -23.35
N ASN A 707 55.20 3.08 -22.94
CA ASN A 707 55.53 2.22 -21.81
C ASN A 707 54.89 0.82 -21.86
N ALA A 708 54.68 0.26 -23.05
CA ALA A 708 54.10 -1.06 -23.21
C ALA A 708 55.05 -2.15 -22.66
N THR A 709 54.57 -2.94 -21.72
CA THR A 709 55.32 -4.01 -21.05
C THR A 709 54.47 -5.28 -21.05
N ALA A 710 54.88 -6.28 -21.84
CA ALA A 710 54.13 -7.52 -22.07
C ALA A 710 52.64 -7.28 -22.39
N ALA A 711 52.33 -6.14 -23.02
CA ALA A 711 50.97 -5.70 -23.27
C ALA A 711 50.36 -6.47 -24.44
N GLU A 712 49.13 -6.96 -24.26
CA GLU A 712 48.40 -7.72 -25.27
C GLU A 712 46.91 -7.37 -25.19
N GLY A 713 46.21 -7.36 -26.33
CA GLY A 713 44.76 -7.24 -26.34
C GLY A 713 44.23 -5.87 -25.85
N LEU A 714 44.74 -4.75 -26.39
CA LEU A 714 44.31 -3.40 -25.96
C LEU A 714 42.98 -3.01 -26.59
N GLU A 715 42.02 -2.66 -25.75
CA GLU A 715 40.82 -1.93 -26.13
C GLU A 715 40.82 -0.56 -25.46
N VAL A 716 40.63 0.51 -26.23
CA VAL A 716 40.56 1.88 -25.71
C VAL A 716 39.52 2.71 -26.45
N GLN A 717 38.81 3.54 -25.69
CA GLN A 717 37.80 4.46 -26.19
C GLN A 717 37.96 5.84 -25.54
N PHE A 718 38.01 6.89 -26.35
CA PHE A 718 38.00 8.29 -25.90
C PHE A 718 36.60 8.87 -26.17
N ALA A 719 35.83 9.12 -25.11
CA ALA A 719 34.54 9.78 -25.21
C ALA A 719 34.74 11.27 -25.46
N TYR A 720 34.03 11.80 -26.45
CA TYR A 720 34.07 13.21 -26.78
C TYR A 720 32.67 13.84 -26.76
N GLN A 721 32.66 15.15 -26.58
CA GLN A 721 31.50 16.00 -26.76
C GLN A 721 31.79 17.02 -27.87
N LEU A 722 30.80 17.33 -28.70
CA LEU A 722 30.87 18.44 -29.64
C LEU A 722 30.90 19.75 -28.85
N VAL A 723 31.74 20.67 -29.31
CA VAL A 723 31.85 22.02 -28.75
C VAL A 723 31.34 22.96 -29.82
N SER A 724 30.25 23.66 -29.52
CA SER A 724 29.71 24.73 -30.37
C SER A 724 30.64 25.92 -30.44
#